data_AF-A0A926H0E5-F1
#
_entry.id   AF-A0A926H0E5-F1
#
_cell.length_a   1.000
_cell.length_b   1.000
_cell.length_c   1.000
_cell.angle_alpha   90.00
_cell.angle_beta   90.00
_cell.angle_gamma   90.00
#
_symmetry.space_group_name_H-M   'P 1'
#
loop_
_entity.id
_entity.type
_entity.pdbx_description
1 polymer ?
#
loop_
_entity_poly.entity_id
_entity_poly.type
_entity_poly.pdbx_seq_one_letter_code
_entity_poly.pdbx_strand_id
1 'polypeptide(L)'
;MNPYRDSGLLFTKKCRRYLRNAVEASLATEPTGERERAALSRDAGLADEYLTDLVYCALLERGGASKVSEIALEINNARVSVALVRRALGDAKRFLTIDRQWNLQSRYLDKGRPTDRNLIEIIKAAGRPLSKAQIASELSEIYRKPSESYFGSIDRTATNRTAYFRTPHGEVGLATWLTLADGETEEDILSDNGYKAGTVAKFRKLPAQAKWSANTYAQTTFEIVSAAKRDLPHRFIGVLAWLAMGAKYDPQAHFAACFADPSLVWMPAHADAPGRWITRKHADILERLLEEEGATLSQEGYDEPEPVAVPVVEPVAAATEETTPEPVAAPVAPVAVVVDAPPLSVTDADLAAMVQVITERNAGVEASELLALRYEVLPGDPSYRADVETLTQTLKGSDSFLYVGVGRFRLPDSLPLFVYDIPDFLSFPELQFVSMDGEIMDEVISDEGYAASLRQDIMLPLAQDAGDDEGAYTGAPLEAGTPLRLVVKNHHKDIGTFPLCQIPDGFFPTDAPVVEVIIRAPDGATHEVVINNEKRLAFNLFGLYELLPFDSGSVFLLHPTGRAWEFRFEPVAEADPQVFVSPERQAELLGLKEAIDEGAEMATFDITCEVLAYHQKGLDFVEAMTEINIVRRVTRRKLASILSNYLCFLQKAGTPQWRFDPRKRDSGTDRDKRKYLKR
;
A
#
# COMPACT_ATOMS: atom_id res chain seq x y z
N MET A 1 -1.46 17.89 -11.06
CA MET A 1 -0.26 18.46 -11.75
C MET A 1 0.84 17.43 -11.71
N ASN A 2 1.43 17.07 -12.87
CA ASN A 2 2.42 16.00 -12.97
C ASN A 2 3.81 16.50 -12.52
N PRO A 3 4.41 15.97 -11.43
CA PRO A 3 5.69 16.46 -10.89
C PRO A 3 6.92 16.16 -11.78
N TYR A 4 6.75 15.45 -12.90
CA TYR A 4 7.85 15.07 -13.79
C TYR A 4 8.10 16.01 -14.97
N ARG A 5 7.42 17.17 -15.05
CA ARG A 5 7.60 18.07 -16.20
C ARG A 5 8.88 18.90 -16.19
N ASP A 6 9.51 19.12 -15.02
CA ASP A 6 10.61 20.09 -14.89
C ASP A 6 12.01 19.51 -14.55
N SER A 7 12.18 18.19 -14.47
CA SER A 7 13.51 17.56 -14.30
C SER A 7 14.15 17.09 -15.61
N GLY A 8 13.61 17.50 -16.76
CA GLY A 8 14.07 17.10 -18.08
C GLY A 8 15.36 17.79 -18.52
N LEU A 9 16.53 17.40 -17.99
CA LEU A 9 17.83 17.73 -18.60
C LEU A 9 19.03 16.95 -17.99
N LEU A 10 19.03 15.61 -18.04
CA LEU A 10 20.27 14.85 -17.74
C LEU A 10 20.66 13.79 -18.79
N PHE A 11 19.74 13.27 -19.60
CA PHE A 11 20.10 12.48 -20.78
C PHE A 11 20.22 13.35 -22.04
N THR A 12 21.44 13.60 -22.49
CA THR A 12 21.63 14.41 -23.71
C THR A 12 20.98 13.73 -24.93
N LYS A 13 20.46 14.50 -25.89
CA LYS A 13 19.94 13.97 -27.18
C LYS A 13 20.95 13.01 -27.87
N LYS A 14 22.25 13.19 -27.59
CA LYS A 14 23.35 12.36 -28.08
C LYS A 14 23.34 10.95 -27.48
N CYS A 15 23.03 10.80 -26.19
CA CYS A 15 22.90 9.52 -25.50
C CYS A 15 21.75 8.69 -26.06
N ARG A 16 20.55 9.30 -26.22
CA ARG A 16 19.36 8.63 -26.80
C ARG A 16 19.60 8.15 -28.23
N ARG A 17 20.33 8.95 -29.03
CA ARG A 17 20.73 8.57 -30.40
C ARG A 17 21.74 7.43 -30.40
N TYR A 18 22.69 7.43 -29.48
CA TYR A 18 23.68 6.35 -29.36
C TYR A 18 23.05 5.01 -28.98
N LEU A 19 22.13 5.00 -28.00
CA LEU A 19 21.34 3.84 -27.60
C LEU A 19 20.58 3.22 -28.77
N ARG A 20 19.84 4.07 -29.48
CA ARG A 20 19.10 3.66 -30.67
C ARG A 20 20.02 2.96 -31.67
N ASN A 21 21.17 3.58 -31.96
CA ASN A 21 22.13 3.02 -32.91
C ASN A 21 22.83 1.74 -32.42
N ALA A 22 23.12 1.61 -31.11
CA ALA A 22 23.78 0.43 -30.54
C ALA A 22 22.83 -0.79 -30.48
N VAL A 23 21.55 -0.54 -30.20
CA VAL A 23 20.48 -1.56 -30.25
C VAL A 23 20.19 -1.95 -31.70
N GLU A 24 20.07 -0.97 -32.60
CA GLU A 24 19.87 -1.21 -34.04
C GLU A 24 21.05 -1.98 -34.66
N ALA A 25 22.30 -1.67 -34.28
CA ALA A 25 23.49 -2.41 -34.72
C ALA A 25 23.56 -3.85 -34.18
N SER A 26 22.92 -4.12 -33.04
CA SER A 26 22.78 -5.48 -32.49
C SER A 26 21.75 -6.33 -33.24
N LEU A 27 20.82 -5.70 -33.96
CA LEU A 27 19.71 -6.33 -34.67
C LEU A 27 19.93 -6.35 -36.20
N ALA A 28 21.07 -5.85 -36.67
CA ALA A 28 21.32 -5.53 -38.07
C ALA A 28 21.44 -6.73 -39.03
N THR A 29 21.27 -7.96 -38.58
CA THR A 29 21.45 -9.18 -39.40
C THR A 29 20.18 -9.70 -40.09
N GLU A 30 18.99 -9.19 -39.77
CA GLU A 30 17.72 -9.74 -40.30
C GLU A 30 16.97 -8.74 -41.21
N PRO A 31 16.24 -9.18 -42.25
CA PRO A 31 15.43 -8.32 -43.11
C PRO A 31 14.25 -7.67 -42.34
N THR A 32 13.85 -6.47 -42.75
CA THR A 32 12.95 -5.57 -42.01
C THR A 32 11.59 -6.17 -41.64
N GLY A 33 11.02 -7.01 -42.51
CA GLY A 33 9.73 -7.67 -42.25
C GLY A 33 9.80 -8.84 -41.27
N GLU A 34 10.95 -9.53 -41.17
CA GLU A 34 11.16 -10.57 -40.15
C GLU A 34 11.36 -9.95 -38.76
N ARG A 35 11.98 -8.77 -38.68
CA ARG A 35 12.17 -8.04 -37.40
C ARG A 35 10.85 -7.60 -36.77
N GLU A 36 9.91 -7.09 -37.57
CA GLU A 36 8.60 -6.65 -37.05
C GLU A 36 7.78 -7.83 -36.56
N ARG A 37 7.78 -8.96 -37.28
CA ARG A 37 7.14 -10.20 -36.83
C ARG A 37 7.78 -10.77 -35.57
N ALA A 38 9.10 -10.77 -35.48
CA ALA A 38 9.82 -11.24 -34.29
C ALA A 38 9.56 -10.35 -33.06
N ALA A 39 9.45 -9.02 -33.26
CA ALA A 39 9.11 -8.09 -32.19
C ALA A 39 7.68 -8.30 -31.69
N LEU A 40 6.70 -8.45 -32.59
CA LEU A 40 5.31 -8.75 -32.24
C LEU A 40 5.17 -10.10 -31.51
N SER A 41 5.84 -11.15 -32.02
CA SER A 41 5.83 -12.47 -31.38
C SER A 41 6.47 -12.46 -29.99
N ARG A 42 7.54 -11.70 -29.79
CA ARG A 42 8.16 -11.52 -28.46
C ARG A 42 7.23 -10.76 -27.51
N ASP A 43 6.65 -9.65 -27.98
CA ASP A 43 5.78 -8.83 -27.15
C ASP A 43 4.49 -9.59 -26.77
N ALA A 44 3.98 -10.49 -27.63
CA ALA A 44 2.90 -11.42 -27.28
C ALA A 44 3.30 -12.39 -26.15
N GLY A 45 4.48 -13.03 -26.24
CA GLY A 45 4.96 -13.90 -25.16
C GLY A 45 5.20 -13.16 -23.84
N LEU A 46 5.65 -11.90 -23.89
CA LEU A 46 5.77 -11.06 -22.70
C LEU A 46 4.39 -10.67 -22.13
N ALA A 47 3.38 -10.49 -22.98
CA ALA A 47 2.02 -10.21 -22.57
C ALA A 47 1.39 -11.39 -21.81
N ASP A 48 1.65 -12.63 -22.25
CA ASP A 48 1.23 -13.86 -21.56
C ASP A 48 1.88 -14.00 -20.17
N GLU A 49 3.19 -13.76 -20.09
CA GLU A 49 3.91 -13.77 -18.81
C GLU A 49 3.36 -12.69 -17.86
N TYR A 50 3.10 -11.48 -18.39
CA TYR A 50 2.54 -10.38 -17.62
C TYR A 50 1.15 -10.70 -17.10
N LEU A 51 0.27 -11.26 -17.94
CA LEU A 51 -1.06 -11.73 -17.55
C LEU A 51 -0.99 -12.82 -16.46
N THR A 52 -0.12 -13.80 -16.65
CA THR A 52 0.10 -14.88 -15.67
C THR A 52 0.51 -14.30 -14.31
N ASP A 53 1.34 -13.25 -14.30
CA ASP A 53 1.74 -12.59 -13.05
C ASP A 53 0.61 -11.80 -12.38
N LEU A 54 -0.22 -11.10 -13.18
CA LEU A 54 -1.42 -10.44 -12.67
C LEU A 54 -2.38 -11.44 -12.01
N VAL A 55 -2.62 -12.59 -12.66
CA VAL A 55 -3.43 -13.68 -12.11
C VAL A 55 -2.83 -14.24 -10.82
N TYR A 56 -1.52 -14.44 -10.78
CA TYR A 56 -0.84 -14.92 -9.57
C TYR A 56 -0.97 -13.94 -8.42
N CYS A 57 -0.76 -12.64 -8.68
CA CYS A 57 -0.90 -11.60 -7.66
C CYS A 57 -2.33 -11.53 -7.14
N ALA A 58 -3.34 -11.61 -8.00
CA ALA A 58 -4.75 -11.65 -7.60
C ALA A 58 -5.06 -12.83 -6.67
N LEU A 59 -4.61 -14.04 -7.00
CA LEU A 59 -4.79 -15.21 -6.13
C LEU A 59 -4.01 -15.12 -4.81
N LEU A 60 -2.84 -14.48 -4.84
CA LEU A 60 -2.04 -14.22 -3.64
C LEU A 60 -2.75 -13.25 -2.70
N GLU A 61 -3.29 -12.14 -3.20
CA GLU A 61 -4.03 -11.15 -2.39
C GLU A 61 -5.32 -11.73 -1.78
N ARG A 62 -6.00 -12.62 -2.51
CA ARG A 62 -7.22 -13.28 -2.00
C ARG A 62 -6.95 -14.31 -0.92
N GLY A 63 -5.71 -14.80 -0.77
CA GLY A 63 -5.32 -15.76 0.27
C GLY A 63 -5.92 -17.16 0.15
N GLY A 64 -6.80 -17.43 -0.83
CA GLY A 64 -7.52 -18.70 -0.96
C GLY A 64 -7.82 -19.12 -2.40
N ALA A 65 -8.55 -20.24 -2.55
CA ALA A 65 -9.07 -20.67 -3.85
C ALA A 65 -10.18 -19.71 -4.32
N SER A 66 -10.29 -19.47 -5.63
CA SER A 66 -11.25 -18.48 -6.16
C SER A 66 -11.77 -18.84 -7.54
N LYS A 67 -12.96 -18.32 -7.88
CA LYS A 67 -13.54 -18.49 -9.23
C LYS A 67 -12.84 -17.55 -10.23
N VAL A 68 -12.87 -17.91 -11.52
CA VAL A 68 -12.23 -17.10 -12.59
C VAL A 68 -12.76 -15.67 -12.62
N SER A 69 -14.08 -15.48 -12.46
CA SER A 69 -14.69 -14.14 -12.42
C SER A 69 -14.23 -13.32 -11.22
N GLU A 70 -14.07 -13.95 -10.05
CA GLU A 70 -13.54 -13.30 -8.85
C GLU A 70 -12.08 -12.88 -9.04
N ILE A 71 -11.28 -13.71 -9.71
CA ILE A 71 -9.87 -13.39 -10.04
C ILE A 71 -9.80 -12.22 -11.03
N ALA A 72 -10.65 -12.19 -12.06
CA ALA A 72 -10.71 -11.09 -13.01
C ALA A 72 -11.11 -9.76 -12.34
N LEU A 73 -12.09 -9.81 -11.42
CA LEU A 73 -12.48 -8.67 -10.60
C LEU A 73 -11.35 -8.23 -9.66
N GLU A 74 -10.55 -9.16 -9.13
CA GLU A 74 -9.40 -8.84 -8.29
C GLU A 74 -8.26 -8.17 -9.08
N ILE A 75 -8.02 -8.60 -10.33
CA ILE A 75 -7.06 -7.94 -11.24
C ILE A 75 -7.52 -6.51 -11.56
N ASN A 76 -8.83 -6.31 -11.69
CA ASN A 76 -9.48 -5.02 -11.95
C ASN A 76 -8.84 -4.21 -13.10
N ASN A 77 -8.46 -4.90 -14.18
CA ASN A 77 -7.91 -4.27 -15.37
C ASN A 77 -8.91 -4.40 -16.52
N ALA A 78 -9.42 -3.27 -17.00
CA ALA A 78 -10.42 -3.22 -18.07
C ALA A 78 -9.95 -3.88 -19.39
N ARG A 79 -8.66 -4.11 -19.56
CA ARG A 79 -8.07 -4.77 -20.75
C ARG A 79 -7.88 -6.28 -20.59
N VAL A 80 -8.12 -6.80 -19.40
CA VAL A 80 -7.93 -8.22 -19.09
C VAL A 80 -9.31 -8.87 -18.95
N SER A 81 -9.70 -9.63 -19.97
CA SER A 81 -10.98 -10.34 -20.00
C SER A 81 -10.97 -11.64 -19.17
N VAL A 82 -12.15 -12.11 -18.77
CA VAL A 82 -12.30 -13.42 -18.11
C VAL A 82 -11.77 -14.56 -18.97
N ALA A 83 -11.92 -14.47 -20.30
CA ALA A 83 -11.39 -15.47 -21.23
C ALA A 83 -9.86 -15.55 -21.16
N LEU A 84 -9.17 -14.40 -21.07
CA LEU A 84 -7.73 -14.34 -20.88
C LEU A 84 -7.31 -14.91 -19.53
N VAL A 85 -7.99 -14.53 -18.45
CA VAL A 85 -7.73 -15.08 -17.10
C VAL A 85 -7.86 -16.59 -17.11
N ARG A 86 -8.91 -17.13 -17.75
CA ARG A 86 -9.13 -18.57 -17.90
C ARG A 86 -8.00 -19.24 -18.67
N ARG A 87 -7.58 -18.66 -19.80
CA ARG A 87 -6.45 -19.17 -20.61
C ARG A 87 -5.17 -19.22 -19.78
N ALA A 88 -4.82 -18.12 -19.12
CA ALA A 88 -3.61 -18.04 -18.29
C ALA A 88 -3.61 -19.07 -17.15
N LEU A 89 -4.77 -19.32 -16.53
CA LEU A 89 -4.93 -20.35 -15.50
C LEU A 89 -4.70 -21.76 -16.05
N GLY A 90 -5.16 -22.06 -17.27
CA GLY A 90 -4.97 -23.36 -17.93
C GLY A 90 -3.55 -23.58 -18.46
N ASP A 91 -2.91 -22.54 -18.98
CA ASP A 91 -1.61 -22.65 -19.65
C ASP A 91 -0.43 -22.71 -18.66
N ALA A 92 -0.54 -22.02 -17.52
CA ALA A 92 0.57 -21.87 -16.58
C ALA A 92 0.56 -22.94 -15.46
N LYS A 93 1.70 -23.64 -15.31
CA LYS A 93 1.94 -24.62 -14.22
C LYS A 93 1.97 -24.04 -12.80
N ARG A 94 1.79 -22.72 -12.66
CA ARG A 94 1.76 -22.02 -11.36
C ARG A 94 0.40 -22.17 -10.67
N PHE A 95 -0.61 -22.65 -11.38
CA PHE A 95 -1.99 -22.75 -10.90
C PHE A 95 -2.46 -24.20 -10.90
N LEU A 96 -3.43 -24.46 -10.04
CA LEU A 96 -4.15 -25.73 -10.01
C LEU A 96 -5.63 -25.49 -9.72
N THR A 97 -6.45 -26.48 -10.03
CA THR A 97 -7.89 -26.44 -9.78
C THR A 97 -8.25 -27.38 -8.64
N ILE A 98 -8.99 -26.89 -7.65
CA ILE A 98 -9.56 -27.65 -6.53
C ILE A 98 -11.01 -27.25 -6.38
N ASP A 99 -11.92 -28.22 -6.34
CA ASP A 99 -13.36 -27.98 -6.17
C ASP A 99 -13.93 -26.93 -7.14
N ARG A 100 -13.48 -26.98 -8.41
CA ARG A 100 -13.83 -26.02 -9.49
C ARG A 100 -13.42 -24.57 -9.23
N GLN A 101 -12.52 -24.36 -8.27
CA GLN A 101 -11.88 -23.08 -7.99
C GLN A 101 -10.38 -23.17 -8.30
N TRP A 102 -9.78 -22.04 -8.64
CA TRP A 102 -8.36 -21.96 -8.95
C TRP A 102 -7.58 -21.54 -7.73
N ASN A 103 -6.38 -22.12 -7.59
CA ASN A 103 -5.51 -21.89 -6.45
C ASN A 103 -4.03 -21.87 -6.90
N LEU A 104 -3.16 -21.36 -6.03
CA LEU A 104 -1.72 -21.34 -6.27
C LEU A 104 -1.10 -22.72 -6.02
N GLN A 105 -0.30 -23.21 -6.98
CA GLN A 105 0.43 -24.47 -6.86
C GLN A 105 1.38 -24.47 -5.64
N SER A 106 1.92 -23.30 -5.27
CA SER A 106 2.82 -23.12 -4.13
C SER A 106 2.18 -23.47 -2.78
N ARG A 107 0.85 -23.41 -2.65
CA ARG A 107 0.15 -23.76 -1.39
C ARG A 107 0.12 -25.26 -1.12
N TYR A 108 0.48 -26.08 -2.11
CA TYR A 108 0.47 -27.54 -2.05
C TYR A 108 1.89 -28.11 -2.02
N LEU A 109 2.86 -27.30 -1.59
CA LEU A 109 4.21 -27.78 -1.30
C LEU A 109 4.21 -28.79 -0.15
N ASP A 110 5.22 -29.66 -0.17
CA ASP A 110 5.39 -30.71 0.83
C ASP A 110 5.62 -30.13 2.23
N LYS A 111 4.73 -30.50 3.17
CA LYS A 111 4.76 -30.07 4.58
C LYS A 111 5.92 -30.68 5.37
N GLY A 112 6.53 -31.76 4.86
CA GLY A 112 7.72 -32.38 5.45
C GLY A 112 9.01 -31.61 5.17
N ARG A 113 8.98 -30.63 4.25
CA ARG A 113 10.15 -29.81 3.94
C ARG A 113 10.40 -28.77 5.04
N PRO A 114 11.66 -28.35 5.24
CA PRO A 114 11.97 -27.24 6.12
C PRO A 114 11.25 -25.95 5.68
N THR A 115 10.80 -25.14 6.64
CA THR A 115 10.10 -23.86 6.39
C THR A 115 10.90 -22.94 5.48
N ASP A 116 12.23 -22.87 5.67
CA ASP A 116 13.16 -22.11 4.83
C ASP A 116 13.11 -22.54 3.35
N ARG A 117 13.02 -23.85 3.07
CA ARG A 117 12.90 -24.34 1.69
C ARG A 117 11.57 -23.93 1.06
N ASN A 118 10.46 -24.10 1.78
CA ASN A 118 9.15 -23.70 1.26
C ASN A 118 9.06 -22.18 1.10
N LEU A 119 9.72 -21.39 1.96
CA LEU A 119 9.85 -19.95 1.82
C LEU A 119 10.52 -19.57 0.49
N ILE A 120 11.64 -20.21 0.13
CA ILE A 120 12.32 -19.99 -1.16
C ILE A 120 11.37 -20.33 -2.32
N GLU A 121 10.69 -21.49 -2.26
CA GLU A 121 9.80 -21.92 -3.34
C GLU A 121 8.59 -20.99 -3.50
N ILE A 122 8.02 -20.46 -2.42
CA ILE A 122 6.93 -19.47 -2.47
C ILE A 122 7.41 -18.18 -3.15
N ILE A 123 8.54 -17.60 -2.69
CA ILE A 123 9.07 -16.36 -3.26
C ILE A 123 9.50 -16.57 -4.71
N LYS A 124 10.07 -17.73 -5.04
CA LYS A 124 10.44 -18.11 -6.41
C LYS A 124 9.21 -18.29 -7.29
N ALA A 125 8.15 -18.93 -6.78
CA ALA A 125 6.90 -19.13 -7.50
C ALA A 125 6.18 -17.80 -7.74
N ALA A 126 6.28 -16.83 -6.82
CA ALA A 126 5.79 -15.48 -7.02
C ALA A 126 6.64 -14.68 -8.02
N GLY A 127 7.96 -14.90 -8.02
CA GLY A 127 8.90 -14.24 -8.93
C GLY A 127 9.13 -12.76 -8.59
N ARG A 128 8.63 -12.27 -7.46
CA ARG A 128 8.76 -10.89 -6.96
C ARG A 128 8.92 -10.85 -5.44
N PRO A 129 9.45 -9.76 -4.87
CA PRO A 129 9.47 -9.59 -3.42
C PRO A 129 8.05 -9.70 -2.85
N LEU A 130 7.93 -10.38 -1.71
CA LEU A 130 6.66 -10.57 -1.02
C LEU A 130 6.72 -9.96 0.38
N SER A 131 5.62 -9.36 0.83
CA SER A 131 5.53 -8.90 2.22
C SER A 131 5.53 -10.09 3.18
N LYS A 132 5.96 -9.82 4.42
CA LYS A 132 5.91 -10.79 5.51
C LYS A 132 4.51 -11.38 5.72
N ALA A 133 3.46 -10.57 5.58
CA ALA A 133 2.07 -11.00 5.66
C ALA A 133 1.69 -11.99 4.54
N GLN A 134 2.04 -11.68 3.28
CA GLN A 134 1.78 -12.59 2.16
C GLN A 134 2.50 -13.92 2.35
N ILE A 135 3.77 -13.89 2.74
CA ILE A 135 4.57 -15.10 3.02
C ILE A 135 3.92 -15.92 4.14
N ALA A 136 3.52 -15.26 5.23
CA ALA A 136 2.89 -15.92 6.36
C ALA A 136 1.55 -16.56 6.00
N SER A 137 0.73 -15.88 5.18
CA SER A 137 -0.52 -16.43 4.65
C SER A 137 -0.28 -17.69 3.82
N GLU A 138 0.70 -17.67 2.92
CA GLU A 138 1.04 -18.84 2.11
C GLU A 138 1.58 -20.01 2.97
N LEU A 139 2.42 -19.72 3.97
CA LEU A 139 2.89 -20.72 4.92
C LEU A 139 1.76 -21.27 5.81
N SER A 140 0.81 -20.43 6.20
CA SER A 140 -0.39 -20.82 6.94
C SER A 140 -1.18 -21.87 6.19
N GLU A 141 -1.41 -21.66 4.89
CA GLU A 141 -2.10 -22.63 4.03
C GLU A 141 -1.35 -23.96 3.90
N ILE A 142 -0.03 -23.92 3.71
CA ILE A 142 0.79 -25.13 3.58
C ILE A 142 0.78 -25.94 4.88
N TYR A 143 1.07 -25.30 6.01
CA TYR A 143 1.31 -25.99 7.28
C TYR A 143 0.10 -26.06 8.21
N ARG A 144 -1.01 -25.40 7.86
CA ARG A 144 -2.26 -25.32 8.65
C ARG A 144 -2.04 -24.77 10.06
N LYS A 145 -1.33 -23.64 10.16
CA LYS A 145 -1.14 -22.88 11.42
C LYS A 145 -1.44 -21.41 11.20
N PRO A 146 -1.90 -20.64 12.22
CA PRO A 146 -2.18 -19.22 12.08
C PRO A 146 -0.99 -18.43 11.50
N SER A 147 -1.26 -17.49 10.60
CA SER A 147 -0.26 -16.68 9.90
C SER A 147 0.71 -15.97 10.85
N GLU A 148 0.20 -15.42 11.95
CA GLU A 148 0.99 -14.69 12.97
C GLU A 148 2.13 -15.53 13.55
N SER A 149 1.95 -16.84 13.66
CA SER A 149 2.98 -17.75 14.18
C SER A 149 4.26 -17.77 13.34
N TYR A 150 4.18 -17.34 12.07
CA TYR A 150 5.31 -17.32 11.15
C TYR A 150 6.10 -16.02 11.14
N PHE A 151 5.57 -14.90 11.65
CA PHE A 151 6.26 -13.61 11.54
C PHE A 151 7.67 -13.64 12.13
N GLY A 152 7.83 -14.13 13.36
CA GLY A 152 9.14 -14.26 13.99
C GLY A 152 10.08 -15.24 13.26
N SER A 153 9.54 -16.30 12.65
CA SER A 153 10.32 -17.27 11.87
C SER A 153 10.80 -16.68 10.55
N ILE A 154 9.92 -15.98 9.84
CA ILE A 154 10.23 -15.27 8.59
C ILE A 154 11.31 -14.24 8.88
N ASP A 155 11.16 -13.47 9.97
CA ASP A 155 12.12 -12.43 10.27
C ASP A 155 13.51 -12.98 10.54
N ARG A 156 13.61 -14.07 11.31
CA ARG A 156 14.85 -14.78 11.57
C ARG A 156 15.46 -15.35 10.29
N THR A 157 14.65 -15.99 9.45
CA THR A 157 15.12 -16.69 8.24
C THR A 157 15.61 -15.69 7.19
N ALA A 158 14.87 -14.61 6.98
CA ALA A 158 15.21 -13.55 6.04
C ALA A 158 16.40 -12.68 6.49
N THR A 159 17.06 -12.98 7.62
CA THR A 159 18.37 -12.40 7.96
C THR A 159 19.53 -13.01 7.16
N ASN A 160 19.34 -14.20 6.57
CA ASN A 160 20.36 -14.83 5.73
C ASN A 160 20.52 -14.08 4.40
N ARG A 161 21.46 -13.13 4.37
CA ARG A 161 21.75 -12.26 3.21
C ARG A 161 22.27 -12.99 1.97
N THR A 162 22.70 -14.25 2.11
CA THR A 162 23.13 -15.06 0.97
C THR A 162 21.95 -15.63 0.18
N ALA A 163 20.81 -15.82 0.83
CA ALA A 163 19.59 -16.36 0.21
C ALA A 163 18.55 -15.27 -0.06
N TYR A 164 18.48 -14.26 0.80
CA TYR A 164 17.42 -13.25 0.79
C TYR A 164 17.98 -11.83 0.77
N PHE A 165 17.19 -10.91 0.22
CA PHE A 165 17.33 -9.48 0.46
C PHE A 165 16.01 -8.91 0.95
N ARG A 166 16.05 -7.72 1.56
CA ARG A 166 14.86 -7.00 2.01
C ARG A 166 14.72 -5.69 1.26
N THR A 167 13.52 -5.36 0.82
CA THR A 167 13.22 -4.01 0.34
C THR A 167 13.15 -3.06 1.55
N PRO A 168 13.24 -1.73 1.35
CA PRO A 168 13.00 -0.74 2.40
C PRO A 168 11.63 -0.88 3.08
N HIS A 169 10.68 -1.54 2.41
CA HIS A 169 9.31 -1.75 2.87
C HIS A 169 9.13 -3.09 3.58
N GLY A 170 10.21 -3.81 3.86
CA GLY A 170 10.19 -5.08 4.59
C GLY A 170 9.77 -6.28 3.74
N GLU A 171 9.60 -6.13 2.43
CA GLU A 171 9.35 -7.26 1.54
C GLU A 171 10.61 -8.09 1.39
N VAL A 172 10.44 -9.41 1.29
CA VAL A 172 11.53 -10.37 1.17
C VAL A 172 11.62 -10.85 -0.27
N GLY A 173 12.78 -10.65 -0.89
CA GLY A 173 13.12 -11.17 -2.22
C GLY A 173 14.31 -12.13 -2.16
N LEU A 174 14.60 -12.82 -3.27
CA LEU A 174 15.73 -13.74 -3.35
C LEU A 174 17.01 -13.01 -3.78
N ALA A 175 18.10 -13.21 -3.04
CA ALA A 175 19.41 -12.62 -3.37
C ALA A 175 19.89 -13.02 -4.78
N THR A 176 19.43 -14.17 -5.30
CA THR A 176 19.67 -14.61 -6.67
C THR A 176 19.10 -13.66 -7.73
N TRP A 177 18.21 -12.73 -7.41
CA TRP A 177 17.73 -11.74 -8.38
C TRP A 177 18.64 -10.54 -8.53
N LEU A 178 19.46 -10.27 -7.51
CA LEU A 178 20.40 -9.14 -7.50
C LEU A 178 21.59 -9.41 -8.43
N THR A 179 22.23 -8.32 -8.84
CA THR A 179 23.54 -8.39 -9.52
C THR A 179 24.59 -8.87 -8.54
N LEU A 180 25.35 -9.89 -8.96
CA LEU A 180 26.52 -10.35 -8.22
C LEU A 180 27.65 -9.34 -8.43
N ALA A 181 27.97 -8.57 -7.40
CA ALA A 181 28.89 -7.44 -7.48
C ALA A 181 30.22 -7.67 -6.72
N ASP A 182 30.44 -8.89 -6.22
CA ASP A 182 31.56 -9.24 -5.33
C ASP A 182 32.86 -9.54 -6.08
N GLY A 183 32.81 -9.65 -7.41
CA GLY A 183 33.98 -9.90 -8.25
C GLY A 183 35.01 -8.75 -8.21
N GLU A 184 36.29 -9.11 -8.21
CA GLU A 184 37.39 -8.14 -8.16
C GLU A 184 37.68 -7.52 -9.53
N THR A 185 37.43 -8.27 -10.60
CA THR A 185 37.66 -7.82 -11.98
C THR A 185 36.37 -7.71 -12.76
N GLU A 186 36.39 -6.91 -13.84
CA GLU A 186 35.25 -6.85 -14.77
C GLU A 186 34.92 -8.24 -15.35
N GLU A 187 35.92 -9.08 -15.61
CA GLU A 187 35.72 -10.41 -16.15
C GLU A 187 34.95 -11.32 -15.17
N ASP A 188 35.28 -11.26 -13.89
CA ASP A 188 34.59 -12.00 -12.83
C ASP A 188 33.11 -11.58 -12.75
N ILE A 189 32.86 -10.27 -12.67
CA ILE A 189 31.51 -9.71 -12.59
C ILE A 189 30.66 -10.11 -13.80
N LEU A 190 31.24 -10.08 -15.00
CA LEU A 190 30.55 -10.49 -16.21
C LEU A 190 30.24 -11.99 -16.17
N SER A 191 31.22 -12.82 -15.78
CA SER A 191 31.07 -14.28 -15.68
C SER A 191 29.99 -14.67 -14.66
N ASP A 192 30.05 -14.12 -13.46
CA ASP A 192 29.12 -14.43 -12.36
C ASP A 192 27.67 -14.09 -12.71
N ASN A 193 27.47 -13.02 -13.49
CA ASN A 193 26.15 -12.61 -13.95
C ASN A 193 25.74 -13.25 -15.29
N GLY A 194 26.56 -14.14 -15.87
CA GLY A 194 26.25 -14.89 -17.09
C GLY A 194 26.37 -14.07 -18.39
N TYR A 195 27.18 -13.02 -18.42
CA TYR A 195 27.36 -12.15 -19.57
C TYR A 195 28.76 -12.25 -20.19
N LYS A 196 28.84 -12.12 -21.51
CA LYS A 196 30.11 -12.02 -22.25
C LYS A 196 30.47 -10.55 -22.45
N ALA A 197 31.77 -10.24 -22.43
CA ALA A 197 32.28 -8.88 -22.64
C ALA A 197 31.75 -8.22 -23.93
N GLY A 198 31.63 -8.97 -25.02
CA GLY A 198 31.08 -8.47 -26.29
C GLY A 198 29.60 -8.03 -26.21
N THR A 199 28.80 -8.66 -25.35
CA THR A 199 27.39 -8.28 -25.12
C THR A 199 27.30 -6.93 -24.42
N VAL A 200 28.14 -6.72 -23.41
CA VAL A 200 28.15 -5.48 -22.60
C VAL A 200 28.88 -4.33 -23.32
N ALA A 201 29.87 -4.63 -24.17
CA ALA A 201 30.64 -3.65 -24.94
C ALA A 201 29.75 -2.68 -25.75
N LYS A 202 28.62 -3.18 -26.28
CA LYS A 202 27.64 -2.37 -27.03
C LYS A 202 26.99 -1.27 -26.17
N PHE A 203 26.90 -1.50 -24.86
CA PHE A 203 26.25 -0.64 -23.90
C PHE A 203 27.23 0.15 -23.03
N ARG A 204 28.55 -0.06 -23.13
CA ARG A 204 29.58 0.60 -22.29
C ARG A 204 29.57 2.14 -22.30
N LYS A 205 29.08 2.78 -23.35
CA LYS A 205 28.99 4.26 -23.39
C LYS A 205 27.82 4.83 -22.58
N LEU A 206 26.89 3.98 -22.15
CA LEU A 206 25.72 4.37 -21.35
C LEU A 206 26.07 4.64 -19.88
N PRO A 207 26.77 3.72 -19.18
CA PRO A 207 27.22 3.96 -17.81
C PRO A 207 27.98 5.27 -17.64
N ALA A 208 28.91 5.58 -18.57
CA ALA A 208 29.75 6.77 -18.50
C ALA A 208 29.00 8.10 -18.73
N GLN A 209 27.79 8.05 -19.29
CA GLN A 209 26.98 9.24 -19.59
C GLN A 209 25.84 9.43 -18.59
N ALA A 210 25.48 8.39 -17.84
CA ALA A 210 24.47 8.41 -16.80
C ALA A 210 25.08 8.81 -15.45
N LYS A 211 24.39 9.65 -14.69
CA LYS A 211 24.82 10.07 -13.35
C LYS A 211 24.40 9.06 -12.29
N TRP A 212 24.97 7.86 -12.33
CA TRP A 212 24.65 6.81 -11.37
C TRP A 212 24.99 7.22 -9.92
N SER A 213 24.03 7.04 -9.05
CA SER A 213 24.09 7.25 -7.60
C SER A 213 22.87 6.58 -6.95
N ALA A 214 22.91 6.37 -5.63
CA ALA A 214 21.80 5.79 -4.87
C ALA A 214 20.45 6.45 -5.17
N ASN A 215 20.43 7.78 -5.32
CA ASN A 215 19.20 8.57 -5.53
C ASN A 215 18.73 8.59 -7.00
N THR A 216 19.48 7.98 -7.90
CA THR A 216 19.23 8.06 -9.36
C THR A 216 19.11 6.68 -10.01
N TYR A 217 19.15 5.61 -9.21
CA TYR A 217 19.07 4.22 -9.69
C TYR A 217 17.83 4.00 -10.56
N ALA A 218 16.65 4.32 -10.02
CA ALA A 218 15.38 4.14 -10.73
C ALA A 218 15.30 4.96 -12.02
N GLN A 219 15.59 6.27 -11.94
CA GLN A 219 15.57 7.16 -13.09
C GLN A 219 16.53 6.71 -14.20
N THR A 220 17.75 6.33 -13.85
CA THR A 220 18.75 5.88 -14.82
C THR A 220 18.33 4.56 -15.47
N THR A 221 17.80 3.62 -14.69
CA THR A 221 17.26 2.36 -15.19
C THR A 221 16.08 2.61 -16.13
N PHE A 222 15.14 3.48 -15.77
CA PHE A 222 14.04 3.89 -16.63
C PHE A 222 14.54 4.45 -17.97
N GLU A 223 15.55 5.31 -17.98
CA GLU A 223 16.12 5.87 -19.20
C GLU A 223 16.77 4.81 -20.09
N ILE A 224 17.48 3.84 -19.49
CA ILE A 224 18.13 2.73 -20.21
C ILE A 224 17.07 1.80 -20.81
N VAL A 225 16.09 1.35 -20.03
CA VAL A 225 15.01 0.47 -20.49
C VAL A 225 14.16 1.17 -21.56
N SER A 226 13.79 2.43 -21.33
CA SER A 226 13.05 3.25 -22.30
C SER A 226 13.79 3.37 -23.64
N ALA A 227 15.11 3.53 -23.60
CA ALA A 227 15.89 3.68 -24.81
C ALA A 227 16.16 2.35 -25.51
N ALA A 228 16.23 1.24 -24.76
CA ALA A 228 16.32 -0.11 -25.32
C ALA A 228 15.03 -0.53 -26.03
N LYS A 229 13.88 0.04 -25.65
CA LYS A 229 12.54 -0.30 -26.18
C LYS A 229 12.23 -1.81 -26.09
N ARG A 230 12.73 -2.44 -25.03
CA ARG A 230 12.50 -3.84 -24.71
C ARG A 230 12.73 -4.05 -23.22
N ASP A 231 12.27 -5.18 -22.74
CA ASP A 231 12.63 -5.72 -21.44
C ASP A 231 14.16 -5.89 -21.32
N LEU A 232 14.69 -5.57 -20.14
CA LEU A 232 16.09 -5.79 -19.83
C LEU A 232 16.23 -6.53 -18.50
N PRO A 233 17.05 -7.61 -18.43
CA PRO A 233 17.32 -8.29 -17.17
C PRO A 233 17.92 -7.34 -16.13
N HIS A 234 17.46 -7.41 -14.88
CA HIS A 234 17.99 -6.55 -13.83
C HIS A 234 19.49 -6.73 -13.61
N ARG A 235 19.96 -7.99 -13.61
CA ARG A 235 21.38 -8.30 -13.48
C ARG A 235 22.23 -7.58 -14.53
N PHE A 236 21.75 -7.52 -15.77
CA PHE A 236 22.42 -6.80 -16.85
C PHE A 236 22.54 -5.30 -16.55
N ILE A 237 21.45 -4.68 -16.11
CA ILE A 237 21.44 -3.25 -15.78
C ILE A 237 22.33 -2.97 -14.56
N GLY A 238 22.34 -3.86 -13.57
CA GLY A 238 23.23 -3.72 -12.42
C GLY A 238 24.71 -3.91 -12.78
N VAL A 239 25.06 -4.77 -13.73
CA VAL A 239 26.43 -4.82 -14.29
C VAL A 239 26.79 -3.49 -14.94
N LEU A 240 25.87 -2.85 -15.68
CA LEU A 240 26.10 -1.51 -16.23
C LEU A 240 26.30 -0.46 -15.14
N ALA A 241 25.53 -0.52 -14.05
CA ALA A 241 25.69 0.37 -12.91
C ALA A 241 27.04 0.14 -12.20
N TRP A 242 27.43 -1.12 -11.99
CA TRP A 242 28.73 -1.49 -11.42
C TRP A 242 29.89 -0.98 -12.29
N LEU A 243 29.81 -1.11 -13.61
CA LEU A 243 30.84 -0.56 -14.51
C LEU A 243 31.01 0.97 -14.40
N ALA A 244 29.98 1.71 -13.99
CA ALA A 244 30.07 3.15 -13.73
C ALA A 244 30.55 3.47 -12.32
N MET A 245 30.10 2.71 -11.31
CA MET A 245 30.26 3.07 -9.89
C MET A 245 31.37 2.28 -9.17
N GLY A 246 31.81 1.15 -9.74
CA GLY A 246 32.69 0.17 -9.11
C GLY A 246 32.16 -0.28 -7.76
N ALA A 247 33.04 -0.30 -6.75
CA ALA A 247 32.73 -0.69 -5.37
C ALA A 247 31.65 0.16 -4.67
N LYS A 248 31.23 1.31 -5.24
CA LYS A 248 30.13 2.12 -4.70
C LYS A 248 28.75 1.62 -5.13
N TYR A 249 28.69 0.64 -6.02
CA TYR A 249 27.43 0.06 -6.47
C TYR A 249 26.82 -0.81 -5.37
N ASP A 250 25.58 -0.52 -5.01
CA ASP A 250 24.78 -1.34 -4.10
C ASP A 250 23.67 -2.06 -4.90
N PRO A 251 23.77 -3.38 -5.12
CA PRO A 251 22.77 -4.15 -5.85
C PRO A 251 21.38 -4.12 -5.21
N GLN A 252 21.32 -4.16 -3.88
CA GLN A 252 20.06 -4.20 -3.14
C GLN A 252 19.36 -2.84 -3.20
N ALA A 253 20.10 -1.75 -2.97
CA ALA A 253 19.55 -0.40 -3.09
C ALA A 253 19.10 -0.09 -4.53
N HIS A 254 19.82 -0.59 -5.53
CA HIS A 254 19.42 -0.46 -6.93
C HIS A 254 18.10 -1.18 -7.21
N PHE A 255 17.99 -2.47 -6.83
CA PHE A 255 16.75 -3.22 -7.01
C PHE A 255 15.57 -2.51 -6.32
N ALA A 256 15.74 -2.16 -5.03
CA ALA A 256 14.71 -1.52 -4.24
C ALA A 256 14.22 -0.20 -4.85
N ALA A 257 15.15 0.65 -5.31
CA ALA A 257 14.80 1.91 -5.96
C ALA A 257 14.00 1.68 -7.25
N CYS A 258 14.39 0.71 -8.08
CA CYS A 258 13.65 0.37 -9.30
C CYS A 258 12.28 -0.24 -9.03
N PHE A 259 12.16 -1.06 -7.98
CA PHE A 259 10.91 -1.72 -7.62
C PHE A 259 9.86 -0.76 -7.04
N ALA A 260 10.31 0.27 -6.32
CA ALA A 260 9.43 1.31 -5.79
C ALA A 260 8.98 2.34 -6.85
N ASP A 261 9.65 2.41 -8.01
CA ASP A 261 9.37 3.43 -9.02
C ASP A 261 8.21 3.02 -9.95
N PRO A 262 7.09 3.78 -9.99
CA PRO A 262 5.90 3.40 -10.76
C PRO A 262 6.08 3.50 -12.28
N SER A 263 7.16 4.13 -12.76
CA SER A 263 7.48 4.18 -14.20
C SER A 263 8.14 2.89 -14.70
N LEU A 264 8.62 2.05 -13.79
CA LEU A 264 9.19 0.75 -14.04
C LEU A 264 8.21 -0.34 -13.59
N VAL A 265 8.15 -1.43 -14.35
CA VAL A 265 7.36 -2.60 -14.01
C VAL A 265 8.29 -3.79 -13.97
N TRP A 266 8.30 -4.49 -12.83
CA TRP A 266 9.04 -5.73 -12.63
C TRP A 266 8.31 -6.88 -13.31
N MET A 267 9.01 -7.57 -14.21
CA MET A 267 8.57 -8.84 -14.76
C MET A 267 9.20 -9.97 -13.93
N PRO A 268 8.40 -10.95 -13.47
CA PRO A 268 8.83 -11.93 -12.50
C PRO A 268 10.04 -12.75 -12.96
N ALA A 269 10.90 -13.08 -11.99
CA ALA A 269 12.02 -14.00 -12.22
C ALA A 269 11.52 -15.44 -12.11
N HIS A 270 11.55 -16.20 -13.21
CA HIS A 270 11.21 -17.62 -13.22
C HIS A 270 12.45 -18.50 -13.09
N ALA A 271 12.24 -19.80 -12.85
CA ALA A 271 13.29 -20.74 -12.43
C ALA A 271 14.58 -20.72 -13.28
N ASP A 272 14.46 -20.36 -14.56
CA ASP A 272 15.56 -20.37 -15.52
C ASP A 272 15.94 -18.96 -16.04
N ALA A 273 15.28 -17.90 -15.57
CA ALA A 273 15.48 -16.55 -16.10
C ALA A 273 15.55 -15.48 -14.99
N PRO A 274 16.57 -14.59 -15.01
CA PRO A 274 16.59 -13.43 -14.11
C PRO A 274 15.42 -12.51 -14.45
N GLY A 275 14.82 -11.91 -13.42
CA GLY A 275 13.71 -10.98 -13.62
C GLY A 275 14.14 -9.72 -14.38
N ARG A 276 13.15 -9.09 -15.00
CA ARG A 276 13.37 -8.11 -16.06
C ARG A 276 12.59 -6.83 -15.77
N TRP A 277 13.08 -5.71 -16.27
CA TRP A 277 12.41 -4.43 -16.18
C TRP A 277 11.81 -4.06 -17.53
N ILE A 278 10.54 -3.69 -17.53
CA ILE A 278 9.90 -2.96 -18.62
C ILE A 278 9.48 -1.58 -18.12
N THR A 279 9.20 -0.66 -19.04
CA THR A 279 8.58 0.62 -18.67
C THR A 279 7.08 0.45 -18.52
N ARG A 280 6.44 1.28 -17.70
CA ARG A 280 4.97 1.36 -17.61
C ARG A 280 4.32 1.55 -18.99
N LYS A 281 4.92 2.39 -19.84
CA LYS A 281 4.48 2.58 -21.23
C LYS A 281 4.52 1.30 -22.07
N HIS A 282 5.49 0.42 -21.84
CA HIS A 282 5.57 -0.88 -22.53
C HIS A 282 4.55 -1.85 -21.95
N ALA A 283 4.37 -1.89 -20.64
CA ALA A 283 3.28 -2.65 -20.03
C ALA A 283 1.90 -2.23 -20.59
N ASP A 284 1.67 -0.93 -20.87
CA ASP A 284 0.44 -0.46 -21.55
C ASP A 284 0.32 -0.91 -23.02
N ILE A 285 1.43 -1.31 -23.66
CA ILE A 285 1.41 -1.97 -24.98
C ILE A 285 1.03 -3.43 -24.80
N LEU A 286 1.63 -4.13 -23.82
CA LEU A 286 1.28 -5.52 -23.52
C LEU A 286 -0.21 -5.66 -23.18
N GLU A 287 -0.74 -4.77 -22.35
CA GLU A 287 -2.16 -4.75 -22.01
C GLU A 287 -3.07 -4.51 -23.23
N ARG A 288 -2.63 -3.73 -24.22
CA ARG A 288 -3.39 -3.55 -25.47
C ARG A 288 -3.35 -4.80 -26.35
N LEU A 289 -2.23 -5.51 -26.38
CA LEU A 289 -2.17 -6.82 -27.05
C LEU A 289 -3.10 -7.82 -26.37
N LEU A 290 -3.14 -7.83 -25.04
CA LEU A 290 -4.10 -8.64 -24.27
C LEU A 290 -5.54 -8.24 -24.60
N GLU A 291 -5.85 -6.95 -24.67
CA GLU A 291 -7.19 -6.45 -25.05
C GLU A 291 -7.64 -6.96 -26.43
N GLU A 292 -6.75 -6.87 -27.44
CA GLU A 292 -6.98 -7.38 -28.80
C GLU A 292 -7.17 -8.91 -28.83
N GLU A 293 -6.35 -9.64 -28.08
CA GLU A 293 -6.43 -11.09 -27.97
C GLU A 293 -7.70 -11.54 -27.24
N GLY A 294 -8.04 -10.87 -26.14
CA GLY A 294 -9.26 -11.11 -25.37
C GLY A 294 -10.51 -10.91 -26.22
N ALA A 295 -10.53 -9.87 -27.06
CA ALA A 295 -11.61 -9.64 -28.02
C ALA A 295 -11.74 -10.79 -29.04
N THR A 296 -10.61 -11.39 -29.45
CA THR A 296 -10.59 -12.54 -30.37
C THR A 296 -11.14 -13.80 -29.70
N LEU A 297 -10.68 -14.11 -28.49
CA LEU A 297 -11.15 -15.27 -27.71
C LEU A 297 -12.65 -15.20 -27.39
N SER A 298 -13.18 -14.00 -27.12
CA SER A 298 -14.61 -13.79 -26.90
C SER A 298 -15.46 -14.02 -28.15
N GLN A 299 -14.90 -13.83 -29.36
CA GLN A 299 -15.61 -14.08 -30.63
C GLN A 299 -15.59 -15.55 -31.04
N GLU A 300 -14.51 -16.27 -30.73
CA GLU A 300 -14.30 -17.65 -31.19
C GLU A 300 -15.05 -18.70 -30.35
N GLY A 301 -15.58 -18.32 -29.18
CA GLY A 301 -16.24 -19.27 -28.28
C GLY A 301 -15.25 -20.33 -27.80
N TYR A 302 -14.34 -19.93 -26.90
CA TYR A 302 -13.27 -20.81 -26.43
C TYR A 302 -13.82 -22.06 -25.72
N ASP A 303 -13.71 -23.23 -26.37
CA ASP A 303 -14.04 -24.54 -25.80
C ASP A 303 -13.07 -24.90 -24.65
N GLU A 304 -13.63 -25.44 -23.58
CA GLU A 304 -12.94 -25.79 -22.34
C GLU A 304 -11.80 -26.81 -22.59
N PRO A 305 -10.53 -26.47 -22.31
CA PRO A 305 -9.49 -27.48 -22.26
C PRO A 305 -9.76 -28.37 -21.04
N GLU A 306 -9.92 -29.68 -21.26
CA GLU A 306 -10.13 -30.64 -20.17
C GLU A 306 -9.02 -30.47 -19.11
N PRO A 307 -9.38 -30.22 -17.84
CA PRO A 307 -8.38 -30.00 -16.80
C PRO A 307 -7.56 -31.27 -16.61
N VAL A 308 -6.23 -31.15 -16.73
CA VAL A 308 -5.32 -32.22 -16.33
C VAL A 308 -5.31 -32.27 -14.80
N ALA A 309 -6.19 -33.11 -14.24
CA ALA A 309 -6.17 -33.41 -12.82
C ALA A 309 -4.79 -33.99 -12.46
N VAL A 310 -4.00 -33.26 -11.68
CA VAL A 310 -2.81 -33.83 -11.04
C VAL A 310 -3.32 -34.78 -9.95
N PRO A 311 -3.02 -36.09 -10.00
CA PRO A 311 -3.52 -37.01 -8.99
C PRO A 311 -2.96 -36.62 -7.62
N VAL A 312 -3.86 -36.16 -6.74
CA VAL A 312 -3.64 -36.16 -5.30
C VAL A 312 -3.43 -37.61 -4.91
N VAL A 313 -2.28 -37.93 -4.31
CA VAL A 313 -2.02 -39.28 -3.78
C VAL A 313 -2.90 -39.48 -2.56
N GLU A 314 -4.12 -39.99 -2.78
CA GLU A 314 -4.97 -40.60 -1.77
C GLU A 314 -5.43 -42.00 -2.24
N PRO A 315 -5.65 -42.95 -1.32
CA PRO A 315 -5.81 -44.35 -1.66
C PRO A 315 -7.21 -44.67 -2.23
N VAL A 316 -7.16 -45.31 -3.40
CA VAL A 316 -8.17 -46.09 -4.14
C VAL A 316 -9.48 -46.43 -3.41
N ALA A 317 -10.61 -46.01 -4.02
CA ALA A 317 -11.85 -46.79 -4.03
C ALA A 317 -12.77 -46.46 -5.23
N ALA A 318 -12.88 -47.46 -6.11
CA ALA A 318 -13.98 -47.88 -6.99
C ALA A 318 -14.88 -46.89 -7.76
N ALA A 319 -14.97 -47.20 -9.06
CA ALA A 319 -15.69 -46.55 -10.16
C ALA A 319 -17.20 -46.82 -10.20
N THR A 320 -17.95 -46.00 -10.96
CA THR A 320 -18.83 -46.47 -12.06
C THR A 320 -19.26 -45.33 -12.99
N GLU A 321 -19.08 -45.53 -14.29
CA GLU A 321 -19.55 -44.71 -15.42
C GLU A 321 -21.05 -44.88 -15.67
N GLU A 322 -21.71 -43.88 -16.26
CA GLU A 322 -22.71 -44.11 -17.31
C GLU A 322 -22.96 -42.80 -18.11
N THR A 323 -22.62 -42.87 -19.41
CA THR A 323 -22.82 -41.84 -20.43
C THR A 323 -24.01 -42.19 -21.34
N THR A 324 -24.79 -41.20 -21.75
CA THR A 324 -25.69 -41.29 -22.92
C THR A 324 -25.71 -39.96 -23.67
N PRO A 325 -25.50 -39.93 -25.00
CA PRO A 325 -25.47 -38.69 -25.79
C PRO A 325 -26.78 -38.44 -26.55
N GLU A 326 -27.14 -37.17 -26.74
CA GLU A 326 -28.20 -36.73 -27.67
C GLU A 326 -27.69 -35.59 -28.59
N PRO A 327 -28.32 -35.35 -29.76
CA PRO A 327 -27.63 -35.09 -31.03
C PRO A 327 -27.39 -33.61 -31.37
N VAL A 328 -26.34 -33.42 -32.16
CA VAL A 328 -25.82 -32.19 -32.75
C VAL A 328 -26.80 -31.54 -33.73
N ALA A 329 -27.14 -30.27 -33.50
CA ALA A 329 -27.76 -29.38 -34.49
C ALA A 329 -26.70 -28.40 -35.04
N ALA A 330 -26.66 -28.27 -36.37
CA ALA A 330 -25.65 -27.52 -37.11
C ALA A 330 -25.66 -26.00 -36.84
N PRO A 331 -24.49 -25.32 -36.87
CA PRO A 331 -24.40 -23.89 -36.64
C PRO A 331 -24.80 -23.11 -37.90
N VAL A 332 -25.72 -22.15 -37.73
CA VAL A 332 -25.92 -21.05 -38.68
C VAL A 332 -25.01 -19.92 -38.24
N ALA A 333 -24.04 -19.56 -39.08
CA ALA A 333 -23.12 -18.45 -38.84
C ALA A 333 -23.87 -17.10 -38.93
N PRO A 334 -23.74 -16.20 -37.92
CA PRO A 334 -23.98 -14.78 -38.11
C PRO A 334 -22.66 -14.03 -38.25
N VAL A 335 -22.53 -13.32 -39.36
CA VAL A 335 -21.51 -12.29 -39.59
C VAL A 335 -21.81 -11.14 -38.63
N ALA A 336 -20.91 -10.84 -37.68
CA ALA A 336 -21.05 -9.69 -36.80
C ALA A 336 -20.23 -8.50 -37.30
N VAL A 337 -20.98 -7.50 -37.75
CA VAL A 337 -20.59 -6.09 -37.84
C VAL A 337 -20.13 -5.62 -36.45
N VAL A 338 -19.08 -4.82 -36.37
CA VAL A 338 -18.73 -4.07 -35.16
C VAL A 338 -19.88 -3.09 -34.88
N VAL A 339 -20.81 -3.48 -34.03
CA VAL A 339 -21.90 -2.63 -33.55
C VAL A 339 -21.38 -1.91 -32.32
N ASP A 340 -21.31 -0.57 -32.37
CA ASP A 340 -21.22 0.26 -31.16
C ASP A 340 -22.31 -0.24 -30.20
N ALA A 341 -21.90 -0.88 -29.11
CA ALA A 341 -22.83 -1.35 -28.10
C ALA A 341 -23.68 -0.14 -27.66
N PRO A 342 -25.03 -0.25 -27.67
CA PRO A 342 -25.86 0.85 -27.23
C PRO A 342 -25.50 1.23 -25.79
N PRO A 343 -25.48 2.53 -25.44
CA PRO A 343 -25.10 2.98 -24.11
C PRO A 343 -25.96 2.29 -23.05
N LEU A 344 -25.34 1.86 -21.95
CA LEU A 344 -26.01 1.22 -20.83
C LEU A 344 -27.26 2.02 -20.43
N SER A 345 -28.42 1.41 -20.61
CA SER A 345 -29.70 1.98 -20.18
C SER A 345 -30.07 1.39 -18.82
N VAL A 346 -29.82 2.15 -17.75
CA VAL A 346 -30.20 1.76 -16.39
C VAL A 346 -31.67 2.10 -16.17
N THR A 347 -32.49 1.08 -15.91
CA THR A 347 -33.93 1.26 -15.64
C THR A 347 -34.21 1.38 -14.14
N ASP A 348 -35.39 1.89 -13.75
CA ASP A 348 -35.80 1.94 -12.34
C ASP A 348 -35.83 0.55 -11.68
N ALA A 349 -36.18 -0.49 -12.46
CA ALA A 349 -36.14 -1.87 -11.99
C ALA A 349 -34.71 -2.35 -11.69
N ASP A 350 -33.72 -1.87 -12.46
CA ASP A 350 -32.31 -2.18 -12.21
C ASP A 350 -31.82 -1.49 -10.93
N LEU A 351 -32.19 -0.22 -10.73
CA LEU A 351 -31.88 0.51 -9.50
C LEU A 351 -32.47 -0.21 -8.27
N ALA A 352 -33.72 -0.68 -8.36
CA ALA A 352 -34.34 -1.45 -7.28
C ALA A 352 -33.61 -2.77 -6.99
N ALA A 353 -33.15 -3.48 -8.03
CA ALA A 353 -32.35 -4.70 -7.85
C ALA A 353 -30.98 -4.40 -7.22
N MET A 354 -30.33 -3.29 -7.60
CA MET A 354 -29.07 -2.87 -6.99
C MET A 354 -29.23 -2.45 -5.53
N VAL A 355 -30.33 -1.77 -5.19
CA VAL A 355 -30.69 -1.48 -3.79
C VAL A 355 -30.78 -2.79 -3.00
N GLN A 356 -31.42 -3.83 -3.55
CA GLN A 356 -31.50 -5.13 -2.90
C GLN A 356 -30.10 -5.75 -2.69
N VAL A 357 -29.22 -5.72 -3.70
CA VAL A 357 -27.85 -6.23 -3.58
C VAL A 357 -27.05 -5.51 -2.48
N ILE A 358 -27.11 -4.18 -2.45
CA ILE A 358 -26.40 -3.38 -1.42
C ILE A 358 -27.00 -3.67 -0.02
N THR A 359 -28.33 -3.81 0.05
CA THR A 359 -29.03 -4.17 1.30
C THR A 359 -28.55 -5.52 1.84
N GLU A 360 -28.52 -6.54 0.98
CA GLU A 360 -28.11 -7.91 1.36
C GLU A 360 -26.64 -7.98 1.80
N ARG A 361 -25.77 -7.19 1.17
CA ARG A 361 -24.35 -7.13 1.54
C ARG A 361 -24.07 -6.34 2.81
N ASN A 362 -24.92 -5.37 3.15
CA ASN A 362 -24.74 -4.47 4.30
C ASN A 362 -23.35 -3.77 4.31
N ALA A 363 -22.83 -3.48 3.12
CA ALA A 363 -21.47 -3.02 2.85
C ALA A 363 -21.45 -2.07 1.66
N GLY A 364 -20.39 -1.27 1.50
CA GLY A 364 -20.17 -0.55 0.25
C GLY A 364 -19.91 -1.51 -0.90
N VAL A 365 -20.53 -1.25 -2.04
CA VAL A 365 -20.36 -2.08 -3.25
C VAL A 365 -19.82 -1.22 -4.38
N GLU A 366 -18.80 -1.71 -5.09
CA GLU A 366 -18.23 -1.02 -6.25
C GLU A 366 -19.20 -1.07 -7.44
N ALA A 367 -19.25 0.01 -8.23
CA ALA A 367 -20.05 0.05 -9.45
C ALA A 367 -19.65 -1.04 -10.44
N SER A 368 -18.36 -1.39 -10.53
CA SER A 368 -17.85 -2.50 -11.35
C SER A 368 -18.46 -3.84 -10.95
N GLU A 369 -18.65 -4.06 -9.66
CA GLU A 369 -19.26 -5.27 -9.12
C GLU A 369 -20.78 -5.30 -9.31
N LEU A 370 -21.46 -4.17 -9.11
CA LEU A 370 -22.90 -4.06 -9.42
C LEU A 370 -23.16 -4.29 -10.91
N LEU A 371 -22.29 -3.77 -11.76
CA LEU A 371 -22.35 -3.97 -13.20
C LEU A 371 -22.20 -5.47 -13.56
N ALA A 372 -21.22 -6.14 -12.96
CA ALA A 372 -20.99 -7.57 -13.13
C ALA A 372 -22.19 -8.42 -12.65
N LEU A 373 -22.80 -8.07 -11.51
CA LEU A 373 -23.92 -8.83 -10.94
C LEU A 373 -25.23 -8.61 -11.69
N ARG A 374 -25.49 -7.38 -12.18
CA ARG A 374 -26.78 -7.03 -12.78
C ARG A 374 -26.82 -7.23 -14.29
N TYR A 375 -25.72 -6.89 -14.96
CA TYR A 375 -25.64 -6.85 -16.42
C TYR A 375 -24.66 -7.88 -17.00
N GLU A 376 -23.98 -8.65 -16.14
CA GLU A 376 -22.95 -9.62 -16.53
C GLU A 376 -21.78 -9.01 -17.32
N VAL A 377 -21.61 -7.68 -17.24
CA VAL A 377 -20.51 -6.97 -17.90
C VAL A 377 -19.30 -6.98 -16.98
N LEU A 378 -18.23 -7.59 -17.45
CA LEU A 378 -16.99 -7.86 -16.72
C LEU A 378 -15.82 -7.08 -17.32
N PRO A 379 -14.70 -6.91 -16.56
CA PRO A 379 -13.48 -6.35 -17.13
C PRO A 379 -13.09 -7.10 -18.42
N GLY A 380 -12.72 -6.35 -19.45
CA GLY A 380 -12.42 -6.87 -20.79
C GLY A 380 -13.58 -6.82 -21.80
N ASP A 381 -14.82 -6.58 -21.36
CA ASP A 381 -15.92 -6.35 -22.30
C ASP A 381 -15.77 -4.99 -23.00
N PRO A 382 -16.10 -4.87 -24.32
CA PRO A 382 -15.88 -3.64 -25.08
C PRO A 382 -16.55 -2.40 -24.47
N SER A 383 -17.71 -2.57 -23.86
CA SER A 383 -18.47 -1.49 -23.23
C SER A 383 -18.10 -1.24 -21.77
N TYR A 384 -17.33 -2.13 -21.12
CA TYR A 384 -17.09 -2.13 -19.67
C TYR A 384 -16.72 -0.75 -19.11
N ARG A 385 -15.75 -0.06 -19.72
CA ARG A 385 -15.29 1.25 -19.24
C ARG A 385 -16.37 2.32 -19.31
N ALA A 386 -17.09 2.37 -20.44
CA ALA A 386 -18.17 3.32 -20.65
C ALA A 386 -19.37 2.99 -19.74
N ASP A 387 -19.64 1.72 -19.53
CA ASP A 387 -20.75 1.23 -18.72
C ASP A 387 -20.50 1.45 -17.22
N VAL A 388 -19.28 1.22 -16.73
CA VAL A 388 -18.90 1.56 -15.34
C VAL A 388 -19.04 3.06 -15.10
N GLU A 389 -18.56 3.90 -16.03
CA GLU A 389 -18.69 5.35 -15.92
C GLU A 389 -20.17 5.78 -15.94
N THR A 390 -20.95 5.26 -16.88
CA THR A 390 -22.39 5.54 -17.02
C THR A 390 -23.17 5.10 -15.77
N LEU A 391 -22.91 3.90 -15.26
CA LEU A 391 -23.53 3.41 -14.04
C LEU A 391 -23.13 4.27 -12.84
N THR A 392 -21.85 4.60 -12.69
CA THR A 392 -21.37 5.46 -11.60
C THR A 392 -22.07 6.82 -11.60
N GLN A 393 -22.22 7.47 -12.76
CA GLN A 393 -22.92 8.75 -12.86
C GLN A 393 -24.42 8.62 -12.58
N THR A 394 -25.04 7.54 -13.06
CA THR A 394 -26.46 7.27 -12.81
C THR A 394 -26.75 7.07 -11.33
N LEU A 395 -25.94 6.27 -10.64
CA LEU A 395 -26.07 6.03 -9.20
C LEU A 395 -25.81 7.31 -8.39
N LYS A 396 -24.82 8.13 -8.78
CA LYS A 396 -24.58 9.45 -8.14
C LYS A 396 -25.75 10.42 -8.29
N GLY A 397 -26.49 10.33 -9.39
CA GLY A 397 -27.66 11.18 -9.65
C GLY A 397 -28.94 10.71 -8.97
N SER A 398 -28.92 9.56 -8.30
CA SER A 398 -30.10 8.96 -7.66
C SER A 398 -30.06 9.13 -6.14
N ASP A 399 -31.16 9.60 -5.56
CA ASP A 399 -31.31 9.73 -4.10
C ASP A 399 -31.39 8.37 -3.39
N SER A 400 -31.48 7.26 -4.13
CA SER A 400 -31.52 5.90 -3.57
C SER A 400 -30.14 5.36 -3.19
N PHE A 401 -29.06 6.09 -3.48
CA PHE A 401 -27.70 5.67 -3.22
C PHE A 401 -26.89 6.79 -2.57
N LEU A 402 -26.02 6.40 -1.64
CA LEU A 402 -24.99 7.25 -1.07
C LEU A 402 -23.66 6.91 -1.72
N TYR A 403 -23.06 7.88 -2.42
CA TYR A 403 -21.71 7.74 -2.96
C TYR A 403 -20.68 7.89 -1.83
N VAL A 404 -19.91 6.83 -1.58
CA VAL A 404 -18.89 6.79 -0.52
C VAL A 404 -17.47 6.76 -1.09
N GLY A 405 -17.24 7.52 -2.18
CA GLY A 405 -15.95 7.63 -2.85
C GLY A 405 -15.58 6.41 -3.69
N VAL A 406 -14.57 6.55 -4.56
CA VAL A 406 -13.90 5.41 -5.23
C VAL A 406 -14.82 4.56 -6.14
N GLY A 407 -15.95 5.09 -6.58
CA GLY A 407 -16.94 4.28 -7.32
C GLY A 407 -17.73 3.31 -6.43
N ARG A 408 -17.69 3.46 -5.10
CA ARG A 408 -18.43 2.66 -4.13
C ARG A 408 -19.74 3.34 -3.72
N PHE A 409 -20.75 2.53 -3.50
CA PHE A 409 -22.10 2.99 -3.16
C PHE A 409 -22.66 2.23 -1.96
N ARG A 410 -23.37 2.94 -1.10
CA ARG A 410 -24.18 2.39 0.01
C ARG A 410 -25.62 2.87 -0.11
N LEU A 411 -26.50 2.37 0.75
CA LEU A 411 -27.83 2.97 0.91
C LEU A 411 -27.72 4.30 1.66
N PRO A 412 -28.63 5.26 1.38
CA PRO A 412 -28.83 6.43 2.22
C PRO A 412 -29.02 6.01 3.68
N ASP A 413 -28.45 6.79 4.60
CA ASP A 413 -28.54 6.58 6.06
C ASP A 413 -27.97 5.24 6.59
N SER A 414 -27.30 4.44 5.75
CA SER A 414 -26.67 3.19 6.21
C SER A 414 -25.34 3.38 6.93
N LEU A 415 -24.69 4.53 6.74
CA LEU A 415 -23.49 4.87 7.51
C LEU A 415 -23.90 5.27 8.93
N PRO A 416 -23.21 4.76 9.96
CA PRO A 416 -23.48 5.17 11.33
C PRO A 416 -23.34 6.69 11.51
N LEU A 417 -24.27 7.30 12.24
CA LEU A 417 -24.29 8.75 12.46
C LEU A 417 -22.99 9.29 13.08
N PHE A 418 -22.30 8.48 13.89
CA PHE A 418 -21.04 8.88 14.52
C PHE A 418 -19.92 9.21 13.53
N VAL A 419 -20.03 8.79 12.26
CA VAL A 419 -19.04 9.10 11.21
C VAL A 419 -19.07 10.60 10.84
N TYR A 420 -20.20 11.26 11.03
CA TYR A 420 -20.41 12.65 10.58
C TYR A 420 -19.99 13.69 11.62
N ASP A 421 -19.64 13.28 12.83
CA ASP A 421 -19.23 14.17 13.92
C ASP A 421 -17.93 13.71 14.57
N ILE A 422 -17.22 14.64 15.20
CA ILE A 422 -16.09 14.28 16.06
C ILE A 422 -16.69 13.77 17.37
N PRO A 423 -16.42 12.52 17.79
CA PRO A 423 -16.96 11.98 19.03
C PRO A 423 -16.62 12.89 20.22
N ASP A 424 -17.57 13.07 21.15
CA ASP A 424 -17.39 13.90 22.34
C ASP A 424 -16.15 13.49 23.16
N PHE A 425 -15.78 12.21 23.12
CA PHE A 425 -14.56 11.69 23.76
C PHE A 425 -13.25 12.31 23.22
N LEU A 426 -13.26 12.81 21.97
CA LEU A 426 -12.13 13.53 21.36
C LEU A 426 -12.24 15.04 21.51
N SER A 427 -13.34 15.56 22.07
CA SER A 427 -13.55 16.99 22.26
C SER A 427 -12.57 17.58 23.29
N PHE A 428 -12.29 18.88 23.17
CA PHE A 428 -11.43 19.61 24.09
C PHE A 428 -12.30 20.38 25.08
N PRO A 429 -12.35 20.01 26.38
CA PRO A 429 -13.18 20.68 27.35
C PRO A 429 -12.72 22.14 27.57
N GLU A 430 -13.66 23.07 27.44
CA GLU A 430 -13.44 24.49 27.73
C GLU A 430 -13.63 24.77 29.22
N LEU A 431 -12.54 24.64 29.99
CA LEU A 431 -12.52 24.92 31.42
C LEU A 431 -11.76 26.22 31.71
N GLN A 432 -12.32 27.02 32.61
CA GLN A 432 -11.69 28.23 33.13
C GLN A 432 -11.49 28.10 34.63
N PHE A 433 -10.26 28.31 35.06
CA PHE A 433 -9.88 28.32 36.47
C PHE A 433 -9.38 29.71 36.83
N VAL A 434 -9.63 30.12 38.07
CA VAL A 434 -9.20 31.42 38.59
C VAL A 434 -8.29 31.14 39.77
N SER A 435 -7.08 31.71 39.70
CA SER A 435 -6.11 31.63 40.80
C SER A 435 -6.60 32.37 42.05
N MET A 436 -5.95 32.13 43.20
CA MET A 436 -6.25 32.86 44.43
C MET A 436 -6.09 34.39 44.29
N ASP A 437 -5.23 34.84 43.37
CA ASP A 437 -4.98 36.25 43.08
C ASP A 437 -6.00 36.85 42.10
N GLY A 438 -7.00 36.07 41.66
CA GLY A 438 -8.04 36.50 40.72
C GLY A 438 -7.59 36.50 39.25
N GLU A 439 -6.37 36.04 38.94
CA GLU A 439 -5.89 35.89 37.56
C GLU A 439 -6.47 34.60 36.94
N ILE A 440 -6.89 34.67 35.67
CA ILE A 440 -7.36 33.52 34.89
C ILE A 440 -6.15 32.59 34.65
N MET A 441 -6.32 31.31 34.97
CA MET A 441 -5.29 30.30 34.72
C MET A 441 -5.41 29.72 33.31
N ASP A 442 -4.28 29.26 32.79
CA ASP A 442 -4.18 28.54 31.52
C ASP A 442 -4.59 29.37 30.30
N GLU A 443 -4.41 30.69 30.34
CA GLU A 443 -4.68 31.54 29.19
C GLU A 443 -3.81 31.16 27.99
N VAL A 444 -4.42 31.16 26.80
CA VAL A 444 -3.73 30.85 25.54
C VAL A 444 -3.01 32.10 25.04
N ILE A 445 -1.71 31.96 24.79
CA ILE A 445 -0.91 33.01 24.15
C ILE A 445 -0.81 32.76 22.64
N SER A 446 -0.51 33.81 21.89
CA SER A 446 -0.21 33.72 20.45
C SER A 446 1.10 32.96 20.21
N ASP A 447 1.22 32.36 19.03
CA ASP A 447 2.38 31.53 18.67
C ASP A 447 3.71 32.31 18.74
N GLU A 448 3.63 33.64 18.57
CA GLU A 448 4.76 34.56 18.73
C GLU A 448 5.33 34.57 20.16
N GLY A 449 4.49 34.27 21.15
CA GLY A 449 4.86 34.20 22.55
C GLY A 449 5.50 32.89 22.97
N TYR A 450 5.45 31.83 22.15
CA TYR A 450 6.01 30.54 22.56
C TYR A 450 7.52 30.58 22.77
N ALA A 451 7.99 29.82 23.76
CA ALA A 451 9.40 29.67 24.08
C ALA A 451 10.06 28.58 23.23
N ALA A 452 11.35 28.78 22.93
CA ALA A 452 12.22 27.79 22.30
C ALA A 452 11.67 27.16 21.01
N SER A 453 11.67 25.81 20.89
CA SER A 453 11.26 25.07 19.69
C SER A 453 9.75 24.86 19.55
N LEU A 454 8.93 25.36 20.49
CA LEU A 454 7.50 25.04 20.55
C LEU A 454 6.74 25.44 19.28
N ARG A 455 7.16 26.50 18.57
CA ARG A 455 6.52 26.86 17.29
C ARG A 455 6.68 25.77 16.23
N GLN A 456 7.78 25.04 16.24
CA GLN A 456 8.00 23.88 15.38
C GLN A 456 7.35 22.64 15.96
N ASP A 457 7.46 22.42 17.27
CA ASP A 457 7.00 21.19 17.93
C ASP A 457 5.48 21.02 17.84
N ILE A 458 4.71 22.11 17.94
CA ILE A 458 3.25 22.04 17.75
C ILE A 458 2.89 21.61 16.33
N MET A 459 3.74 21.89 15.33
CA MET A 459 3.44 21.57 13.93
C MET A 459 3.74 20.11 13.60
N LEU A 460 4.32 19.32 14.53
CA LEU A 460 4.56 17.90 14.29
C LEU A 460 3.23 17.16 14.07
N PRO A 461 3.13 16.24 13.10
CA PRO A 461 1.92 15.44 12.89
C PRO A 461 1.48 14.67 14.13
N LEU A 462 2.44 14.15 14.92
CA LEU A 462 2.16 13.45 16.18
C LEU A 462 1.59 14.35 17.28
N ALA A 463 1.90 15.65 17.26
CA ALA A 463 1.34 16.61 18.19
C ALA A 463 -0.12 16.94 17.87
N GLN A 464 -0.51 16.85 16.59
CA GLN A 464 -1.85 17.21 16.09
C GLN A 464 -2.88 16.10 16.32
N ASP A 465 -4.15 16.46 16.32
CA ASP A 465 -5.27 15.53 16.57
C ASP A 465 -6.56 16.02 15.89
N ALA A 466 -7.61 15.20 15.90
CA ALA A 466 -8.91 15.59 15.34
C ALA A 466 -9.47 16.81 16.08
N GLY A 467 -9.85 17.85 15.32
CA GLY A 467 -10.31 19.13 15.88
C GLY A 467 -9.20 20.06 16.38
N ASP A 468 -7.92 19.65 16.32
CA ASP A 468 -6.75 20.49 16.62
C ASP A 468 -5.59 20.18 15.66
N ASP A 469 -5.82 20.48 14.38
CA ASP A 469 -4.82 20.39 13.31
C ASP A 469 -4.80 21.65 12.44
N GLU A 470 -3.87 21.72 11.50
CA GLU A 470 -3.71 22.87 10.59
C GLU A 470 -4.55 22.75 9.30
N GLY A 471 -5.37 21.70 9.16
CA GLY A 471 -6.13 21.39 7.95
C GLY A 471 -5.32 20.85 6.78
N ALA A 472 -3.99 20.97 6.81
CA ALA A 472 -3.05 20.42 5.83
C ALA A 472 -1.99 19.56 6.51
N TYR A 473 -1.45 18.59 5.78
CA TYR A 473 -0.37 17.76 6.31
C TYR A 473 0.92 18.58 6.50
N THR A 474 1.51 18.50 7.70
CA THR A 474 2.68 19.29 8.09
C THR A 474 3.98 18.49 8.17
N GLY A 475 3.92 17.18 7.90
CA GLY A 475 5.08 16.30 7.95
C GLY A 475 5.90 16.28 6.67
N ALA A 476 6.86 15.37 6.59
CA ALA A 476 7.67 15.17 5.39
C ALA A 476 6.81 14.51 4.28
N PRO A 477 6.93 14.95 3.01
CA PRO A 477 6.21 14.34 1.91
C PRO A 477 6.45 12.83 1.84
N LEU A 478 5.39 12.07 1.56
CA LEU A 478 5.53 10.63 1.36
C LEU A 478 6.21 10.35 0.02
N GLU A 479 7.26 9.54 0.05
CA GLU A 479 7.83 9.00 -1.17
C GLU A 479 6.84 7.99 -1.79
N ALA A 480 6.62 8.08 -3.10
CA ALA A 480 5.69 7.20 -3.79
C ALA A 480 6.09 5.72 -3.61
N GLY A 481 5.11 4.86 -3.34
CA GLY A 481 5.34 3.42 -3.13
C GLY A 481 5.82 3.04 -1.73
N THR A 482 6.05 4.02 -0.84
CA THR A 482 6.46 3.74 0.54
C THR A 482 5.25 3.52 1.46
N PRO A 483 5.31 2.54 2.38
CA PRO A 483 4.23 2.30 3.32
C PRO A 483 4.15 3.45 4.30
N LEU A 484 2.92 3.83 4.62
CA LEU A 484 2.66 4.91 5.55
C LEU A 484 2.75 4.38 6.98
N ARG A 485 3.74 4.88 7.73
CA ARG A 485 3.88 4.58 9.16
C ARG A 485 2.96 5.47 9.98
N LEU A 486 2.08 4.85 10.76
CA LEU A 486 1.06 5.53 11.56
C LEU A 486 1.19 5.14 13.04
N VAL A 487 1.00 6.12 13.93
CA VAL A 487 1.13 5.94 15.38
C VAL A 487 -0.23 6.18 16.05
N VAL A 488 -0.70 5.17 16.78
CA VAL A 488 -1.99 5.20 17.47
C VAL A 488 -1.81 5.76 18.88
N LYS A 489 -2.55 6.83 19.18
CA LYS A 489 -2.68 7.37 20.54
C LYS A 489 -3.76 6.63 21.29
N ASN A 490 -3.64 6.56 22.62
CA ASN A 490 -4.56 5.78 23.48
C ASN A 490 -6.05 6.09 23.22
N HIS A 491 -6.46 7.36 23.27
CA HIS A 491 -7.86 7.73 23.07
C HIS A 491 -8.44 7.35 21.70
N HIS A 492 -7.59 7.20 20.68
CA HIS A 492 -8.01 6.74 19.36
C HIS A 492 -8.14 5.22 19.29
N LYS A 493 -7.27 4.49 20.01
CA LYS A 493 -7.36 3.04 20.14
C LYS A 493 -8.67 2.65 20.82
N ASP A 494 -9.01 3.34 21.91
CA ASP A 494 -10.18 3.04 22.75
C ASP A 494 -11.52 3.19 22.01
N ILE A 495 -11.58 4.05 21.00
CA ILE A 495 -12.80 4.31 20.22
C ILE A 495 -12.69 3.91 18.73
N GLY A 496 -11.61 3.24 18.34
CA GLY A 496 -11.43 2.74 16.97
C GLY A 496 -11.39 3.82 15.89
N THR A 497 -10.74 4.96 16.17
CA THR A 497 -10.60 6.09 15.23
C THR A 497 -9.13 6.38 14.90
N PHE A 498 -8.86 7.22 13.90
CA PHE A 498 -7.50 7.69 13.58
C PHE A 498 -7.48 9.08 12.94
N PRO A 499 -6.67 10.04 13.40
CA PRO A 499 -6.69 11.41 12.91
C PRO A 499 -5.92 11.55 11.58
N LEU A 500 -6.50 12.24 10.60
CA LEU A 500 -5.89 12.40 9.27
C LEU A 500 -4.71 13.38 9.25
N CYS A 501 -4.43 14.10 10.35
CA CYS A 501 -3.26 14.97 10.48
C CYS A 501 -1.91 14.21 10.38
N GLN A 502 -1.91 12.90 10.64
CA GLN A 502 -0.73 12.03 10.44
C GLN A 502 -0.61 11.49 9.02
N ILE A 503 -1.61 11.70 8.17
CA ILE A 503 -1.69 11.12 6.83
C ILE A 503 -1.37 12.20 5.78
N PRO A 504 -0.37 11.96 4.92
CA PRO A 504 -0.03 12.85 3.80
C PRO A 504 -1.21 13.11 2.87
N ASP A 505 -1.33 14.36 2.41
CA ASP A 505 -2.38 14.76 1.49
C ASP A 505 -2.33 13.91 0.19
N GLY A 506 -3.48 13.40 -0.24
CA GLY A 506 -3.62 12.56 -1.43
C GLY A 506 -3.32 11.07 -1.21
N PHE A 507 -2.96 10.63 -0.01
CA PHE A 507 -2.85 9.20 0.30
C PHE A 507 -4.22 8.51 0.27
N PHE A 508 -5.22 9.14 0.90
CA PHE A 508 -6.61 8.74 0.81
C PHE A 508 -7.36 9.54 -0.27
N PRO A 509 -8.42 8.95 -0.83
CA PRO A 509 -9.24 9.60 -1.84
C PRO A 509 -10.03 10.78 -1.24
N THR A 510 -10.18 11.83 -2.03
CA THR A 510 -10.89 13.07 -1.64
C THR A 510 -12.02 13.42 -2.61
N ASP A 511 -12.54 12.42 -3.32
CA ASP A 511 -13.60 12.58 -4.33
C ASP A 511 -15.01 12.63 -3.72
N ALA A 512 -15.14 12.38 -2.41
CA ALA A 512 -16.32 12.61 -1.61
C ALA A 512 -15.95 13.11 -0.19
N PRO A 513 -16.88 13.79 0.52
CA PRO A 513 -16.67 14.19 1.92
C PRO A 513 -16.41 13.01 2.85
N VAL A 514 -17.13 11.91 2.64
CA VAL A 514 -16.95 10.64 3.34
C VAL A 514 -16.62 9.58 2.31
N VAL A 515 -15.52 8.86 2.54
CA VAL A 515 -15.04 7.80 1.66
C VAL A 515 -14.88 6.51 2.43
N GLU A 516 -15.25 5.39 1.82
CA GLU A 516 -14.98 4.05 2.34
C GLU A 516 -13.78 3.45 1.62
N VAL A 517 -12.80 2.99 2.40
CA VAL A 517 -11.62 2.28 1.91
C VAL A 517 -11.58 0.88 2.52
N ILE A 518 -10.90 -0.02 1.83
CA ILE A 518 -10.73 -1.39 2.30
C ILE A 518 -9.34 -1.54 2.90
N ILE A 519 -9.27 -2.05 4.13
CA ILE A 519 -8.01 -2.41 4.77
C ILE A 519 -7.99 -3.92 5.03
N ARG A 520 -7.00 -4.62 4.47
CA ARG A 520 -6.79 -6.05 4.69
C ARG A 520 -5.84 -6.28 5.86
N ALA A 521 -6.30 -7.05 6.83
CA ALA A 521 -5.48 -7.53 7.94
C ALA A 521 -4.48 -8.60 7.47
N PRO A 522 -3.44 -8.92 8.27
CA PRO A 522 -2.40 -9.87 7.87
C PRO A 522 -2.88 -11.32 7.67
N ASP A 523 -4.04 -11.66 8.23
CA ASP A 523 -4.73 -12.95 8.07
C ASP A 523 -5.62 -13.00 6.80
N GLY A 524 -5.72 -11.89 6.06
CA GLY A 524 -6.58 -11.75 4.88
C GLY A 524 -7.97 -11.21 5.20
N ALA A 525 -8.34 -11.01 6.48
CA ALA A 525 -9.62 -10.44 6.84
C ALA A 525 -9.75 -9.01 6.27
N THR A 526 -10.94 -8.70 5.77
CA THR A 526 -11.23 -7.43 5.10
C THR A 526 -12.00 -6.52 6.03
N HIS A 527 -11.50 -5.30 6.24
CA HIS A 527 -12.12 -4.30 7.09
C HIS A 527 -12.54 -3.07 6.27
N GLU A 528 -13.79 -2.66 6.44
CA GLU A 528 -14.33 -1.42 5.86
C GLU A 528 -14.02 -0.25 6.80
N VAL A 529 -13.11 0.63 6.36
CA VAL A 529 -12.70 1.81 7.10
C VAL A 529 -13.31 3.04 6.44
N VAL A 530 -13.96 3.86 7.26
CA VAL A 530 -14.64 5.06 6.77
C VAL A 530 -13.79 6.28 7.09
N ILE A 531 -13.45 7.04 6.07
CA ILE A 531 -12.63 8.25 6.11
C ILE A 531 -13.56 9.45 5.95
N ASN A 532 -13.65 10.30 6.96
CA ASN A 532 -14.32 11.59 6.84
C ASN A 532 -13.28 12.69 6.58
N ASN A 533 -13.24 13.17 5.34
CA ASN A 533 -12.31 14.20 4.89
C ASN A 533 -12.64 15.58 5.49
N GLU A 534 -13.90 15.86 5.79
CA GLU A 534 -14.32 17.14 6.40
C GLU A 534 -13.95 17.21 7.89
N LYS A 535 -14.16 16.12 8.63
CA LYS A 535 -13.80 16.02 10.05
C LYS A 535 -12.35 15.63 10.29
N ARG A 536 -11.63 15.28 9.22
CA ARG A 536 -10.24 14.80 9.25
C ARG A 536 -10.04 13.63 10.22
N LEU A 537 -10.96 12.66 10.16
CA LEU A 537 -10.98 11.49 11.05
C LEU A 537 -11.37 10.22 10.30
N ALA A 538 -10.67 9.12 10.58
CA ALA A 538 -11.00 7.77 10.15
C ALA A 538 -11.72 7.00 11.27
N PHE A 539 -12.63 6.09 10.89
CA PHE A 539 -13.50 5.32 11.78
C PHE A 539 -13.46 3.82 11.44
N ASN A 540 -14.06 2.99 12.31
CA ASN A 540 -14.19 1.53 12.17
C ASN A 540 -12.86 0.76 12.21
N LEU A 541 -11.90 1.22 13.01
CA LEU A 541 -10.57 0.60 13.10
C LEU A 541 -10.42 -0.43 14.23
N PHE A 542 -11.47 -0.67 15.05
CA PHE A 542 -11.42 -1.57 16.21
C PHE A 542 -10.85 -2.95 15.91
N GLY A 543 -11.39 -3.64 14.88
CA GLY A 543 -10.95 -4.99 14.54
C GLY A 543 -9.49 -5.07 14.11
N LEU A 544 -8.94 -3.98 13.56
CA LEU A 544 -7.50 -3.89 13.23
C LEU A 544 -6.66 -3.58 14.47
N TYR A 545 -7.19 -2.78 15.39
CA TYR A 545 -6.49 -2.38 16.61
C TYR A 545 -6.38 -3.50 17.66
N GLU A 546 -7.20 -4.55 17.57
CA GLU A 546 -7.02 -5.78 18.36
C GLU A 546 -5.67 -6.47 18.08
N LEU A 547 -5.10 -6.25 16.88
CA LEU A 547 -3.80 -6.78 16.48
C LEU A 547 -2.62 -5.96 17.05
N LEU A 548 -2.88 -4.82 17.68
CA LEU A 548 -1.86 -3.89 18.15
C LEU A 548 -1.44 -4.17 19.61
N PRO A 549 -0.14 -4.32 19.88
CA PRO A 549 0.36 -4.83 21.16
C PRO A 549 0.27 -3.84 22.33
N PHE A 550 0.20 -2.54 22.08
CA PHE A 550 0.24 -1.50 23.11
C PHE A 550 -0.99 -0.59 23.08
N ASP A 551 -1.43 -0.09 24.23
CA ASP A 551 -2.59 0.79 24.29
C ASP A 551 -2.28 2.23 23.92
N SER A 552 -1.06 2.69 24.22
CA SER A 552 -0.53 3.96 23.72
C SER A 552 0.76 3.74 22.93
N GLY A 553 0.88 4.41 21.77
CA GLY A 553 2.08 4.38 20.95
C GLY A 553 2.23 3.15 20.08
N SER A 554 1.16 2.36 19.89
CA SER A 554 1.18 1.28 18.90
C SER A 554 1.40 1.81 17.50
N VAL A 555 2.16 1.07 16.70
CA VAL A 555 2.56 1.46 15.35
C VAL A 555 2.02 0.43 14.35
N PHE A 556 1.52 0.92 13.22
CA PHE A 556 1.21 0.07 12.07
C PHE A 556 1.64 0.74 10.78
N LEU A 557 1.82 -0.08 9.75
CA LEU A 557 2.10 0.35 8.39
C LEU A 557 0.88 0.10 7.50
N LEU A 558 0.54 1.08 6.66
CA LEU A 558 -0.39 0.89 5.55
C LEU A 558 0.35 0.81 4.23
N HIS A 559 0.24 -0.32 3.56
CA HIS A 559 0.81 -0.55 2.23
C HIS A 559 -0.29 -0.40 1.17
N PRO A 560 -0.12 0.46 0.15
CA PRO A 560 -0.99 0.45 -1.01
C PRO A 560 -0.97 -0.93 -1.68
N THR A 561 -2.12 -1.46 -2.08
CA THR A 561 -2.17 -2.71 -2.86
C THR A 561 -2.24 -2.41 -4.36
N GLY A 562 -2.31 -3.47 -5.18
CA GLY A 562 -2.55 -3.33 -6.63
C GLY A 562 -3.96 -2.82 -6.95
N ARG A 563 -4.91 -2.93 -6.01
CA ARG A 563 -6.24 -2.37 -6.15
C ARG A 563 -6.27 -0.95 -5.63
N ALA A 564 -6.90 -0.07 -6.39
CA ALA A 564 -7.03 1.31 -6.00
C ALA A 564 -7.82 1.39 -4.68
N TRP A 565 -7.26 2.14 -3.71
CA TRP A 565 -7.91 2.44 -2.42
C TRP A 565 -8.17 1.23 -1.51
N GLU A 566 -7.46 0.16 -1.80
CA GLU A 566 -7.29 -0.97 -0.91
C GLU A 566 -5.88 -0.91 -0.31
N PHE A 567 -5.79 -1.16 0.99
CA PHE A 567 -4.56 -1.07 1.75
C PHE A 567 -4.34 -2.36 2.53
N ARG A 568 -3.08 -2.71 2.74
CA ARG A 568 -2.69 -3.79 3.64
C ARG A 568 -2.20 -3.23 4.95
N PHE A 569 -2.75 -3.74 6.04
CA PHE A 569 -2.35 -3.43 7.40
C PHE A 569 -1.22 -4.35 7.85
N GLU A 570 -0.14 -3.75 8.37
CA GLU A 570 0.94 -4.49 9.02
C GLU A 570 1.19 -3.94 10.42
N PRO A 571 0.93 -4.71 11.49
CA PRO A 571 1.25 -4.29 12.85
C PRO A 571 2.77 -4.32 13.06
N VAL A 572 3.28 -3.32 13.79
CA VAL A 572 4.68 -3.23 14.19
C VAL A 572 4.79 -3.60 15.67
N ALA A 573 5.72 -4.49 15.99
CA ALA A 573 5.88 -5.01 17.35
C ALA A 573 6.51 -4.01 18.33
N GLU A 574 7.17 -2.98 17.82
CA GLU A 574 7.81 -1.92 18.60
C GLU A 574 6.89 -0.71 18.71
N ALA A 575 6.80 -0.13 19.91
CA ALA A 575 6.06 1.10 20.14
C ALA A 575 6.82 2.33 19.65
N ASP A 576 6.10 3.39 19.33
CA ASP A 576 6.69 4.69 19.07
C ASP A 576 7.20 5.32 20.38
N PRO A 577 8.49 5.67 20.49
CA PRO A 577 9.06 6.15 21.75
C PRO A 577 8.45 7.46 22.25
N GLN A 578 7.88 8.31 21.38
CA GLN A 578 7.30 9.60 21.78
C GLN A 578 5.85 9.50 22.26
N VAL A 579 5.16 8.40 21.93
CA VAL A 579 3.73 8.19 22.25
C VAL A 579 3.54 7.00 23.18
N PHE A 580 4.55 6.14 23.33
CA PHE A 580 4.49 4.99 24.21
C PHE A 580 4.37 5.40 25.67
N VAL A 581 3.36 4.86 26.33
CA VAL A 581 3.16 4.97 27.78
C VAL A 581 3.09 3.54 28.32
N SER A 582 3.95 3.23 29.30
CA SER A 582 3.95 1.90 29.92
C SER A 582 2.62 1.62 30.62
N PRO A 583 2.16 0.37 30.69
CA PRO A 583 0.89 0.03 31.36
C PRO A 583 0.78 0.53 32.81
N GLU A 584 1.88 0.47 33.57
CA GLU A 584 1.92 0.98 34.95
C GLU A 584 1.67 2.49 34.99
N ARG A 585 2.40 3.26 34.18
CA ARG A 585 2.22 4.70 34.05
C ARG A 585 0.83 5.08 33.53
N GLN A 586 0.29 4.31 32.59
CA GLN A 586 -1.05 4.54 32.06
C GLN A 586 -2.11 4.39 33.14
N ALA A 587 -2.00 3.37 34.00
CA ALA A 587 -2.92 3.19 35.14
C ALA A 587 -2.86 4.38 36.13
N GLU A 588 -1.67 4.94 36.39
CA GLU A 588 -1.54 6.16 37.21
C GLU A 588 -2.24 7.37 36.59
N LEU A 589 -2.05 7.60 35.28
CA LEU A 589 -2.68 8.70 34.56
C LEU A 589 -4.20 8.56 34.51
N LEU A 590 -4.71 7.34 34.34
CA LEU A 590 -6.14 7.05 34.41
C LEU A 590 -6.70 7.27 35.82
N GLY A 591 -5.94 6.95 36.88
CA GLY A 591 -6.34 7.30 38.25
C GLY A 591 -6.43 8.81 38.47
N LEU A 592 -5.53 9.61 37.85
CA LEU A 592 -5.61 11.06 37.88
C LEU A 592 -6.84 11.58 37.12
N LYS A 593 -7.17 10.96 35.98
CA LYS A 593 -8.38 11.25 35.21
C LYS A 593 -9.64 10.97 36.05
N GLU A 594 -9.71 9.81 36.68
CA GLU A 594 -10.85 9.42 37.53
C GLU A 594 -11.07 10.43 38.66
N ALA A 595 -10.01 10.87 39.34
CA ALA A 595 -10.13 11.88 40.40
C ALA A 595 -10.70 13.22 39.88
N ILE A 596 -10.32 13.63 38.67
CA ILE A 596 -10.85 14.83 38.00
C ILE A 596 -12.33 14.63 37.64
N ASP A 597 -12.67 13.48 37.06
CA ASP A 597 -14.04 13.16 36.64
C ASP A 597 -14.98 13.03 37.87
N GLU A 598 -14.45 12.67 39.06
CA GLU A 598 -15.16 12.66 40.35
C GLU A 598 -15.29 14.05 41.02
N GLY A 599 -14.73 15.10 40.40
CA GLY A 599 -14.93 16.49 40.81
C GLY A 599 -13.70 17.19 41.39
N ALA A 600 -12.48 16.64 41.24
CA ALA A 600 -11.28 17.39 41.58
C ALA A 600 -11.09 18.59 40.63
N GLU A 601 -11.11 19.80 41.20
CA GLU A 601 -10.83 21.04 40.47
C GLU A 601 -9.32 21.18 40.20
N MET A 602 -8.84 20.50 39.15
CA MET A 602 -7.46 20.64 38.70
C MET A 602 -7.39 21.40 37.38
N ALA A 603 -6.61 22.49 37.36
CA ALA A 603 -6.29 23.20 36.12
C ALA A 603 -5.37 22.37 35.23
N THR A 604 -5.30 22.67 33.93
CA THR A 604 -4.35 22.01 33.03
C THR A 604 -2.91 22.29 33.46
N PHE A 605 -2.63 23.46 34.02
CA PHE A 605 -1.37 23.76 34.68
C PHE A 605 -0.98 22.73 35.75
N ASP A 606 -1.91 22.37 36.65
CA ASP A 606 -1.63 21.41 37.73
C ASP A 606 -1.41 20.00 37.18
N ILE A 607 -2.21 19.58 36.19
CA ILE A 607 -2.00 18.30 35.48
C ILE A 607 -0.59 18.27 34.85
N THR A 608 -0.19 19.37 34.21
CA THR A 608 1.14 19.49 33.58
C THR A 608 2.25 19.39 34.63
N CYS A 609 2.07 19.98 35.82
CA CYS A 609 3.01 19.85 36.93
C CYS A 609 3.13 18.40 37.41
N GLU A 610 2.01 17.71 37.65
CA GLU A 610 2.00 16.31 38.10
C GLU A 610 2.66 15.37 37.09
N VAL A 611 2.35 15.53 35.80
CA VAL A 611 2.95 14.73 34.72
C VAL A 611 4.46 14.96 34.64
N LEU A 612 4.92 16.22 34.59
CA LEU A 612 6.36 16.52 34.48
C LEU A 612 7.15 16.26 35.77
N ALA A 613 6.51 16.26 36.94
CA ALA A 613 7.14 15.91 38.21
C ALA A 613 7.61 14.45 38.26
N TYR A 614 6.86 13.55 37.61
CA TYR A 614 7.24 12.14 37.46
C TYR A 614 8.55 11.99 36.65
N HIS A 615 8.72 12.81 35.61
CA HIS A 615 9.84 12.72 34.68
C HIS A 615 10.99 13.65 35.06
N GLN A 616 11.89 13.21 35.95
CA GLN A 616 13.05 14.01 36.39
C GLN A 616 13.96 14.50 35.24
N LYS A 617 14.04 13.73 34.14
CA LYS A 617 14.82 14.11 32.94
C LYS A 617 14.08 15.09 32.02
N GLY A 618 12.79 15.26 32.23
CA GLY A 618 11.87 16.00 31.37
C GLY A 618 11.33 15.15 30.23
N LEU A 619 10.28 15.67 29.61
CA LEU A 619 9.62 15.10 28.43
C LEU A 619 9.76 16.07 27.25
N ASP A 620 9.89 15.55 26.04
CA ASP A 620 9.66 16.38 24.85
C ASP A 620 8.18 16.80 24.75
N PHE A 621 7.87 17.67 23.79
CA PHE A 621 6.53 18.22 23.66
C PHE A 621 5.47 17.15 23.31
N VAL A 622 5.80 16.17 22.47
CA VAL A 622 4.87 15.11 22.04
C VAL A 622 4.65 14.11 23.19
N GLU A 623 5.70 13.75 23.91
CA GLU A 623 5.62 12.91 25.11
C GLU A 623 4.72 13.56 26.17
N ALA A 624 4.96 14.84 26.48
CA ALA A 624 4.15 15.58 27.45
C ALA A 624 2.68 15.70 27.00
N MET A 625 2.46 16.01 25.72
CA MET A 625 1.11 16.08 25.13
C MET A 625 0.37 14.74 25.23
N THR A 626 1.09 13.63 25.01
CA THR A 626 0.52 12.28 25.07
C THR A 626 0.04 11.95 26.47
N GLU A 627 0.88 12.08 27.50
CA GLU A 627 0.48 11.77 28.87
C GLU A 627 -0.62 12.70 29.40
N ILE A 628 -0.54 14.01 29.10
CA ILE A 628 -1.56 14.97 29.54
C ILE A 628 -2.90 14.67 28.88
N ASN A 629 -2.93 14.29 27.60
CA ASN A 629 -4.18 13.96 26.89
C ASN A 629 -4.83 12.66 27.37
N ILE A 630 -4.10 11.73 27.99
CA ILE A 630 -4.69 10.57 28.68
C ILE A 630 -5.51 11.05 29.89
N VAL A 631 -5.01 12.06 30.61
CA VAL A 631 -5.70 12.63 31.78
C VAL A 631 -6.88 13.51 31.36
N ARG A 632 -6.59 14.50 30.51
CA ARG A 632 -7.58 15.45 29.97
C ARG A 632 -7.14 15.92 28.59
N ARG A 633 -8.04 15.80 27.62
CA ARG A 633 -7.86 16.37 26.27
C ARG A 633 -7.55 17.86 26.36
N VAL A 634 -6.42 18.28 25.80
CA VAL A 634 -6.00 19.69 25.69
C VAL A 634 -5.53 19.96 24.27
N THR A 635 -5.61 21.21 23.82
CA THR A 635 -5.06 21.58 22.51
C THR A 635 -3.56 21.82 22.59
N ARG A 636 -2.84 21.58 21.49
CA ARG A 636 -1.40 21.85 21.35
C ARG A 636 -1.04 23.25 21.78
N ARG A 637 -1.85 24.23 21.36
CA ARG A 637 -1.64 25.65 21.67
C ARG A 637 -1.87 25.96 23.14
N LYS A 638 -2.82 25.30 23.82
CA LYS A 638 -3.02 25.41 25.27
C LYS A 638 -1.80 24.89 26.03
N LEU A 639 -1.31 23.69 25.72
CA LEU A 639 -0.12 23.14 26.37
C LEU A 639 1.13 23.98 26.09
N ALA A 640 1.35 24.39 24.84
CA ALA A 640 2.48 25.25 24.48
C ALA A 640 2.43 26.62 25.21
N SER A 641 1.22 27.15 25.42
CA SER A 641 1.02 28.36 26.22
C SER A 641 1.40 28.16 27.68
N ILE A 642 0.98 27.06 28.29
CA ILE A 642 1.31 26.72 29.68
C ILE A 642 2.83 26.57 29.84
N LEU A 643 3.47 25.77 28.97
CA LEU A 643 4.93 25.56 29.01
C LEU A 643 5.71 26.86 28.79
N SER A 644 5.18 27.80 28.01
CA SER A 644 5.85 29.07 27.71
C SER A 644 5.60 30.18 28.72
N ASN A 645 4.44 30.16 29.39
CA ASN A 645 3.96 31.26 30.22
C ASN A 645 4.32 31.08 31.70
N TYR A 646 4.41 29.86 32.22
CA TYR A 646 4.71 29.64 33.64
C TYR A 646 6.21 29.42 33.89
N LEU A 647 6.76 30.12 34.89
CA LEU A 647 8.20 30.13 35.18
C LEU A 647 8.74 28.82 35.76
N CYS A 648 7.87 27.91 36.19
CA CYS A 648 8.23 26.59 36.69
C CYS A 648 8.57 25.59 35.58
N PHE A 649 8.18 25.85 34.33
CA PHE A 649 8.52 24.99 33.21
C PHE A 649 9.78 25.51 32.51
N LEU A 650 10.78 24.63 32.43
CA LEU A 650 12.10 24.97 31.94
C LEU A 650 12.50 24.00 30.84
N GLN A 651 12.90 24.54 29.70
CA GLN A 651 13.59 23.77 28.67
C GLN A 651 15.07 24.17 28.66
N LYS A 652 15.97 23.20 28.79
CA LYS A 652 17.41 23.49 28.74
C LYS A 652 17.78 23.81 27.29
N ALA A 653 18.62 24.83 27.11
CA ALA A 653 19.10 25.22 25.78
C ALA A 653 19.76 24.03 25.05
N GLY A 654 19.31 23.76 23.82
CA GLY A 654 19.82 22.67 22.99
C GLY A 654 19.23 21.29 23.29
N THR A 655 18.23 21.19 24.17
CA THR A 655 17.52 19.93 24.44
C THR A 655 16.02 20.10 24.22
N PRO A 656 15.32 19.12 23.62
CA PRO A 656 13.87 19.23 23.40
C PRO A 656 13.05 19.03 24.70
N GLN A 657 13.65 18.51 25.77
CA GLN A 657 12.91 18.13 26.98
C GLN A 657 12.55 19.33 27.88
N TRP A 658 11.27 19.39 28.25
CA TRP A 658 10.66 20.26 29.24
C TRP A 658 10.70 19.62 30.63
N ARG A 659 11.05 20.41 31.63
CA ARG A 659 11.13 19.98 33.03
C ARG A 659 10.29 20.88 33.91
N PHE A 660 9.76 20.29 34.98
CA PHE A 660 9.12 21.03 36.05
C PHE A 660 10.11 21.30 37.20
N ASP A 661 10.23 22.56 37.61
CA ASP A 661 10.95 22.97 38.81
C ASP A 661 9.95 23.25 39.95
N PRO A 662 9.81 22.33 40.93
CA PRO A 662 8.82 22.49 42.01
C PRO A 662 9.09 23.70 42.89
N ARG A 663 10.33 24.21 42.92
CA ARG A 663 10.69 25.41 43.70
C ARG A 663 10.14 26.69 43.09
N LYS A 664 9.78 26.64 41.81
CA LYS A 664 9.25 27.78 41.05
C LYS A 664 7.75 27.68 40.79
N ARG A 665 7.06 26.66 41.33
CA ARG A 665 5.61 26.48 41.14
C ARG A 665 4.84 27.77 41.44
N ASP A 666 5.15 28.40 42.58
CA ASP A 666 4.45 29.59 43.06
C ASP A 666 5.04 30.91 42.52
N SER A 667 5.96 30.84 41.55
CA SER A 667 6.56 32.05 40.94
C SER A 667 5.63 32.73 39.92
N GLY A 668 4.51 32.11 39.57
CA GLY A 668 3.50 32.65 38.66
C GLY A 668 3.92 32.68 37.19
N THR A 669 3.28 33.57 36.43
CA THR A 669 3.47 33.72 34.99
C THR A 669 4.57 34.71 34.63
N ASP A 670 5.21 34.50 33.49
CA ASP A 670 6.19 35.40 32.91
C ASP A 670 5.49 36.67 32.42
N ARG A 671 5.76 37.79 33.11
CA ARG A 671 5.13 39.09 32.82
C ARG A 671 5.41 39.57 31.39
N ASP A 672 6.54 39.16 30.79
CA ASP A 672 6.88 39.55 29.42
C ASP A 672 6.00 38.85 28.39
N LYS A 673 5.32 37.75 28.77
CA LYS A 673 4.40 37.00 27.92
C LYS A 673 2.99 37.58 27.89
N ARG A 674 2.63 38.47 28.83
CA ARG A 674 1.29 39.09 28.92
C ARG A 674 0.87 39.82 27.63
N LYS A 675 1.82 40.36 26.86
CA LYS A 675 1.54 41.02 25.56
C LYS A 675 1.07 40.06 24.46
N TYR A 676 1.26 38.75 24.64
CA TYR A 676 0.88 37.73 23.67
C TYR A 676 -0.45 37.05 23.99
N LEU A 677 -1.09 37.38 25.12
CA LEU A 677 -2.40 36.84 25.48
C LEU A 677 -3.43 37.13 24.38
N LYS A 678 -4.12 36.09 23.91
CA LYS A 678 -5.23 36.25 22.96
C LYS A 678 -6.43 36.82 23.72
N ARG A 679 -6.79 38.06 23.44
CA ARG A 679 -7.99 38.72 23.97
C ARG A 679 -9.22 38.38 23.16
#